data_AF-A0A2S7N2H2-F1
#
_entry.id   AF-A0A2S7N2H2-F1
#
_cell.length_a   1.000
_cell.length_b   1.000
_cell.length_c   1.000
_cell.angle_alpha   90.00
_cell.angle_beta   90.00
_cell.angle_gamma   90.00
#
_symmetry.space_group_name_H-M   'P 1'
#
loop_
_entity.id
_entity.type
_entity.pdbx_description
1 polymer ?
#
loop_
_entity_poly.entity_id
_entity_poly.type
_entity_poly.pdbx_seq_one_letter_code
_entity_poly.pdbx_strand_id
1 'polypeptide(L)'
;MRKFTRILSINLILIMVLNCIIPNVSIYAISDDAFEENLSVKSTEIVNIKDANLKALICNSLGIDTSSEITTNDMQNLHSLHGYNENITDLSGIENAINLEELSLPKNMISDLTPLKELNSLERLYLQENKITDLRSISNLNLQVLYLDGNNIKDISPLKSNLNLQVLYLGENDIKDISSLTTLVNLECLEISGNQIADFSPIQSLKNLENFSEGIQEIQLDTLIIEEEKKIDYEVIDLKDRNGNRKNINYISLYDGKRTRTFDVIDNKASITVYTAENTMGEITYRYDSGFNGTVTVTQKVIINSDAPIQTVTLPDYTVDQAVRNELDIDDDVPITPQILNSLESLTIWAQDKVDLTGLEHAKNLGGFILRGAKEIEGIDILNGLPNLSYIDISDSSIFNVDFTNGFSKLEQLVISNCELEPEKLNLSSLSNLRSLGYEYNTGDLCFLSNLTNLEYLRVIGYDFEDLSILENLVNLKTLDLINNNIKDINDVVKFSNLSALNLNNNQIENIEPISQLSKLEYLYLSDNKIKDISPLNNLYQLETIYLQRNQITDVRPIKDLTAYISMDDQFVELEEVGEVKPGDDFTYIPPVVYDRDGTNLTRHSSVSLYNMHGNDSGTYQVERGRAIIKSIPTYGELIQYVRAEKDQRFSYSARICQKLLGSKIRPSVTGVSHNGIYNNHVTIYFDKGIAHLMSNNTIINEIENGTTIYEEGNYQLIVEDDYENKTVIDFRIDKTAPVVDGVSQYYYNTDVIVTFDEGNATLNGKVFTSGSKVSANGEYTLVVTDEAGNTTITVFMIDKTAPVVDGVSHNKYYNKDVIITFNEGNATLNGNTFTSGSKVSANGKYTLVVTDEAGNKTTTVFTIDKTAPTLSVNQVSDKSTTITGTTEAKATVKLYLNGKLQIITVKADSKDKFAFKISKQKAGVVVKVVATDEAKNATTKSTTVVDKTAPTLSVNQVSDKSTTITGTTEAKATVKLYLNGKLQKTTVKADSKGKFSFKISKQKAGVVVKVVATDAAKNATTKSIKVLDKTAPAIPTVKTVKTTTTKVTGTAEKNATVYVYNGKTKLGTAKVNAKGSYSVSIKKQKNGAKLTIYVKDSAGNQSKSKTVTVKK
;
A
#
# COMPACT_ATOMS: atom_id res chain seq x y z
N MET A 1 10.18 46.09 20.63
CA MET A 1 8.72 45.98 20.37
C MET A 1 8.24 44.82 21.24
N ARG A 2 7.72 45.04 22.46
CA ARG A 2 6.36 45.50 22.87
C ARG A 2 5.25 44.47 22.57
N LYS A 3 4.64 43.93 23.64
CA LYS A 3 3.51 42.96 23.72
C LYS A 3 3.88 41.55 23.19
N PHE A 4 3.88 40.44 23.95
CA PHE A 4 3.04 40.02 25.08
C PHE A 4 3.82 39.13 26.07
N THR A 5 3.81 39.48 27.36
CA THR A 5 4.20 38.61 28.49
C THR A 5 3.57 39.19 29.76
N ARG A 6 3.08 38.34 30.67
CA ARG A 6 2.17 38.63 31.81
C ARG A 6 0.68 38.77 31.40
N ILE A 7 -0.13 37.78 31.77
CA ILE A 7 -0.97 37.76 32.98
C ILE A 7 -1.32 36.28 33.25
N LEU A 8 -0.73 35.69 34.29
CA LEU A 8 -1.17 34.43 34.90
C LEU A 8 -0.82 34.43 36.40
N SER A 9 -1.10 35.56 37.06
CA SER A 9 -0.75 35.82 38.46
C SER A 9 -1.60 36.96 39.03
N ILE A 10 -2.92 36.79 39.09
CA ILE A 10 -3.92 37.46 39.96
C ILE A 10 -5.23 36.71 39.71
N ASN A 11 -5.62 35.85 40.66
CA ASN A 11 -7.01 35.35 40.85
C ASN A 11 -7.15 34.48 42.11
N LEU A 12 -6.05 34.10 42.78
CA LEU A 12 -6.09 33.29 44.02
C LEU A 12 -6.21 34.09 45.33
N ILE A 13 -6.37 35.43 45.28
CA ILE A 13 -6.33 36.31 46.48
C ILE A 13 -7.69 36.97 46.78
N LEU A 14 -8.65 37.01 45.84
CA LEU A 14 -9.95 37.66 46.08
C LEU A 14 -11.00 36.76 46.75
N ILE A 15 -10.85 35.43 46.65
CA ILE A 15 -11.80 34.45 47.20
C ILE A 15 -11.68 34.33 48.74
N MET A 16 -10.51 34.63 49.32
CA MET A 16 -10.28 34.54 50.78
C MET A 16 -10.88 35.69 51.60
N VAL A 17 -11.45 36.73 50.99
CA VAL A 17 -11.88 37.95 51.72
C VAL A 17 -13.41 38.08 51.85
N LEU A 18 -14.21 37.48 50.95
CA LEU A 18 -15.67 37.69 50.95
C LEU A 18 -16.48 36.73 51.84
N ASN A 19 -15.87 35.70 52.42
CA ASN A 19 -16.58 34.67 53.20
C ASN A 19 -16.73 34.98 54.71
N CYS A 20 -16.65 36.26 55.10
CA CYS A 20 -16.57 36.66 56.52
C CYS A 20 -17.57 37.76 56.94
N ILE A 21 -18.46 38.24 56.06
CA ILE A 21 -19.38 39.35 56.37
C ILE A 21 -20.81 39.07 55.85
N ILE A 22 -21.67 38.61 56.79
CA ILE A 22 -23.14 38.49 56.74
C ILE A 22 -23.73 37.24 56.05
N PRO A 23 -24.39 36.33 56.81
CA PRO A 23 -25.22 35.25 56.29
C PRO A 23 -26.71 35.65 56.14
N ASN A 24 -27.45 34.87 55.33
CA ASN A 24 -28.92 34.83 55.22
C ASN A 24 -29.65 36.08 54.70
N VAL A 25 -29.71 36.25 53.37
CA VAL A 25 -30.90 36.81 52.68
C VAL A 25 -31.18 35.96 51.45
N SER A 26 -32.44 35.56 51.26
CA SER A 26 -32.91 34.84 50.06
C SER A 26 -34.19 35.50 49.55
N ILE A 27 -34.09 36.39 48.54
CA ILE A 27 -35.23 36.86 47.75
C ILE A 27 -34.83 36.96 46.27
N TYR A 28 -35.77 36.59 45.41
CA TYR A 28 -35.71 36.47 43.95
C TYR A 28 -35.36 37.76 43.19
N ALA A 29 -34.68 37.54 42.06
CA ALA A 29 -34.76 38.25 40.77
C ALA A 29 -34.46 39.77 40.71
N ILE A 30 -33.38 40.12 40.00
CA ILE A 30 -33.41 40.77 38.66
C ILE A 30 -31.98 40.80 38.09
N SER A 31 -31.86 40.63 36.76
CA SER A 31 -30.67 40.79 35.91
C SER A 31 -29.40 40.00 36.28
N ASP A 32 -29.26 38.81 35.69
CA ASP A 32 -27.96 38.36 35.19
C ASP A 32 -27.97 38.51 33.66
N ASP A 33 -27.40 39.62 33.19
CA ASP A 33 -26.93 39.80 31.82
C ASP A 33 -25.40 39.93 31.92
N ALA A 34 -24.68 39.16 31.09
CA ALA A 34 -23.23 39.19 30.92
C ALA A 34 -22.35 38.84 32.14
N PHE A 35 -22.25 37.55 32.47
CA PHE A 35 -20.94 36.86 32.39
C PHE A 35 -20.99 35.33 32.20
N GLU A 36 -22.04 34.80 31.57
CA GLU A 36 -21.84 33.67 30.63
C GLU A 36 -21.92 34.24 29.21
N GLU A 37 -20.80 34.20 28.51
CA GLU A 37 -20.73 34.20 27.05
C GLU A 37 -19.99 32.92 26.65
N ASN A 38 -20.48 32.00 25.81
CA ASN A 38 -21.80 31.57 25.29
C ASN A 38 -21.41 30.66 24.10
N LEU A 39 -22.12 29.65 23.59
CA LEU A 39 -23.36 28.89 23.83
C LEU A 39 -23.20 27.61 22.96
N SER A 40 -23.99 26.53 23.03
CA SER A 40 -25.35 26.40 23.55
C SER A 40 -25.63 25.00 24.10
N VAL A 41 -26.31 24.91 25.24
CA VAL A 41 -27.48 24.01 25.29
C VAL A 41 -28.48 24.67 24.36
N LYS A 42 -28.51 24.23 23.10
CA LYS A 42 -29.48 24.74 22.13
C LYS A 42 -30.84 24.33 22.70
N SER A 43 -31.81 25.24 22.73
CA SER A 43 -33.20 24.82 22.75
C SER A 43 -33.38 23.78 21.64
N THR A 44 -34.28 22.82 21.83
CA THR A 44 -34.75 21.93 20.75
C THR A 44 -35.50 22.77 19.72
N GLU A 45 -34.72 23.50 18.92
CA GLU A 45 -35.18 24.31 17.81
C GLU A 45 -35.58 23.37 16.68
N ILE A 46 -36.72 23.64 16.07
CA ILE A 46 -37.19 22.89 14.92
C ILE A 46 -36.27 23.21 13.75
N VAL A 47 -35.59 22.20 13.22
CA VAL A 47 -34.70 22.31 12.07
C VAL A 47 -35.55 22.41 10.81
N ASN A 48 -35.41 23.52 10.10
CA ASN A 48 -36.18 23.82 8.90
C ASN A 48 -35.61 23.09 7.68
N ILE A 49 -36.01 21.83 7.49
CA ILE A 49 -35.67 21.03 6.31
C ILE A 49 -36.68 21.35 5.20
N LYS A 50 -36.22 22.07 4.17
CA LYS A 50 -37.10 22.59 3.10
C LYS A 50 -37.48 21.55 2.07
N ASP A 51 -36.55 20.65 1.75
CA ASP A 51 -36.74 19.59 0.76
C ASP A 51 -37.52 18.44 1.43
N ALA A 52 -38.69 18.12 0.90
CA ALA A 52 -39.57 17.11 1.48
C ALA A 52 -38.99 15.68 1.38
N ASN A 53 -38.17 15.41 0.36
CA ASN A 53 -37.52 14.12 0.18
C ASN A 53 -36.34 13.99 1.16
N LEU A 54 -35.56 15.06 1.35
CA LEU A 54 -34.53 15.10 2.39
C LEU A 54 -35.14 14.99 3.80
N LYS A 55 -36.27 15.67 4.05
CA LYS A 55 -36.99 15.55 5.32
C LYS A 55 -37.46 14.11 5.54
N ALA A 56 -38.06 13.47 4.54
CA ALA A 56 -38.49 12.09 4.62
C ALA A 56 -37.30 11.13 4.87
N LEU A 57 -36.17 11.36 4.20
CA LEU A 57 -34.95 10.59 4.37
C LEU A 57 -34.37 10.69 5.77
N ILE A 58 -34.28 11.90 6.32
CA ILE A 58 -33.80 12.16 7.68
C ILE A 58 -34.79 11.60 8.72
N CYS A 59 -36.10 11.78 8.51
CA CYS A 59 -37.12 11.16 9.36
C CYS A 59 -36.98 9.63 9.40
N ASN A 60 -36.79 8.99 8.24
CA ASN A 60 -36.56 7.56 8.14
C ASN A 60 -35.27 7.14 8.86
N SER A 61 -34.17 7.86 8.62
CA SER A 61 -32.86 7.62 9.24
C SER A 61 -32.81 7.86 10.76
N LEU A 62 -33.77 8.61 11.30
CA LEU A 62 -33.90 8.89 12.74
C LEU A 62 -35.06 8.09 13.39
N GLY A 63 -35.75 7.23 12.64
CA GLY A 63 -36.89 6.44 13.13
C GLY A 63 -38.11 7.26 13.57
N ILE A 64 -38.26 8.49 13.08
CA ILE A 64 -39.35 9.42 13.46
C ILE A 64 -40.34 9.60 12.30
N ASP A 65 -41.64 9.71 12.62
CA ASP A 65 -42.67 9.86 11.60
C ASP A 65 -42.47 11.12 10.75
N THR A 66 -42.65 11.02 9.43
CA THR A 66 -42.40 12.13 8.48
C THR A 66 -43.24 13.39 8.71
N SER A 67 -44.36 13.29 9.44
CA SER A 67 -45.17 14.43 9.89
C SER A 67 -44.62 15.13 11.15
N SER A 68 -43.71 14.49 11.88
CA SER A 68 -43.06 15.03 13.08
C SER A 68 -42.19 16.26 12.76
N GLU A 69 -41.97 17.09 13.77
CA GLU A 69 -40.97 18.16 13.71
C GLU A 69 -39.58 17.56 14.04
N ILE A 70 -38.58 17.86 13.21
CA ILE A 70 -37.19 17.43 13.43
C ILE A 70 -36.51 18.51 14.25
N THR A 71 -35.88 18.18 15.37
CA THR A 71 -35.18 19.14 16.23
C THR A 71 -33.67 19.13 16.03
N THR A 72 -32.99 20.16 16.53
CA THR A 72 -31.53 20.24 16.58
C THR A 72 -30.87 19.12 17.38
N ASN A 73 -31.59 18.48 18.31
CA ASN A 73 -31.12 17.32 19.05
C ASN A 73 -31.26 16.03 18.23
N ASP A 74 -32.33 15.90 17.45
CA ASP A 74 -32.54 14.73 16.58
C ASP A 74 -31.47 14.70 15.48
N MET A 75 -31.12 15.86 14.91
CA MET A 75 -30.02 15.99 13.95
C MET A 75 -28.66 15.61 14.55
N GLN A 76 -28.43 15.76 15.86
CA GLN A 76 -27.17 15.35 16.50
C GLN A 76 -26.99 13.84 16.59
N ASN A 77 -28.06 13.05 16.42
CA ASN A 77 -27.98 11.59 16.37
C ASN A 77 -27.65 11.06 14.96
N LEU A 78 -27.64 11.92 13.95
CA LEU A 78 -27.42 11.55 12.55
C LEU A 78 -25.91 11.42 12.26
N HIS A 79 -25.38 10.20 12.33
CA HIS A 79 -23.97 9.89 12.06
C HIS A 79 -23.74 9.43 10.61
N SER A 80 -24.72 8.77 9.99
CA SER A 80 -24.75 8.50 8.55
C SER A 80 -26.11 8.86 7.93
N LEU A 81 -26.11 9.31 6.67
CA LEU A 81 -27.34 9.58 5.90
C LEU A 81 -27.19 9.13 4.44
N HIS A 82 -28.04 8.21 3.99
CA HIS A 82 -27.92 7.55 2.68
C HIS A 82 -29.25 7.59 1.91
N GLY A 83 -29.25 8.11 0.68
CA GLY A 83 -30.44 8.18 -0.19
C GLY A 83 -30.09 8.24 -1.68
N TYR A 84 -30.41 7.17 -2.42
CA TYR A 84 -30.12 7.04 -3.85
C TYR A 84 -31.32 7.51 -4.68
N ASN A 85 -31.13 8.49 -5.57
CA ASN A 85 -32.16 8.90 -6.53
C ASN A 85 -33.51 9.34 -5.90
N GLU A 86 -33.45 9.96 -4.71
CA GLU A 86 -34.62 10.44 -3.95
C GLU A 86 -35.17 11.78 -4.49
N ASN A 87 -34.59 12.32 -5.56
CA ASN A 87 -34.91 13.64 -6.12
C ASN A 87 -34.69 14.79 -5.11
N ILE A 88 -33.66 14.69 -4.28
CA ILE A 88 -33.27 15.75 -3.33
C ILE A 88 -32.60 16.91 -4.08
N THR A 89 -32.96 18.15 -3.73
CA THR A 89 -32.53 19.39 -4.40
C THR A 89 -31.87 20.40 -3.46
N ASP A 90 -32.35 20.53 -2.21
CA ASP A 90 -31.88 21.51 -1.22
C ASP A 90 -31.44 20.79 0.07
N LEU A 91 -30.18 20.98 0.47
CA LEU A 91 -29.58 20.39 1.67
C LEU A 91 -29.84 21.18 2.97
N SER A 92 -30.57 22.30 2.91
CA SER A 92 -30.85 23.16 4.07
C SER A 92 -31.47 22.38 5.23
N GLY A 93 -30.88 22.54 6.40
CA GLY A 93 -31.20 21.81 7.63
C GLY A 93 -30.07 20.87 8.04
N ILE A 94 -29.36 20.26 7.09
CA ILE A 94 -28.29 19.27 7.36
C ILE A 94 -27.08 19.89 8.09
N GLU A 95 -26.90 21.21 8.06
CA GLU A 95 -25.88 21.93 8.84
C GLU A 95 -26.03 21.76 10.37
N ASN A 96 -27.14 21.19 10.84
CA ASN A 96 -27.36 20.86 12.25
C ASN A 96 -26.91 19.42 12.61
N ALA A 97 -26.60 18.57 11.64
CA ALA A 97 -26.10 17.21 11.85
C ALA A 97 -24.58 17.21 12.11
N ILE A 98 -24.16 17.87 13.19
CA ILE A 98 -22.74 18.12 13.50
C ILE A 98 -21.90 16.86 13.74
N ASN A 99 -22.54 15.72 14.00
CA ASN A 99 -21.92 14.41 14.20
C ASN A 99 -21.96 13.52 12.95
N LEU A 100 -22.39 14.05 11.79
CA LEU A 100 -22.47 13.30 10.54
C LEU A 100 -21.06 12.96 10.03
N GLU A 101 -20.73 11.67 10.03
CA GLU A 101 -19.46 11.08 9.57
C GLU A 101 -19.54 10.61 8.11
N GLU A 102 -20.72 10.18 7.65
CA GLU A 102 -20.96 9.76 6.26
C GLU A 102 -22.24 10.37 5.64
N LEU A 103 -22.11 10.92 4.43
CA LEU A 103 -23.23 11.40 3.63
C LEU A 103 -23.20 10.83 2.22
N SER A 104 -24.23 10.07 1.85
CA SER A 104 -24.33 9.39 0.56
C SER A 104 -25.64 9.74 -0.15
N LEU A 105 -25.59 10.70 -1.08
CA LEU A 105 -26.76 11.15 -1.85
C LEU A 105 -26.54 11.05 -3.38
N PRO A 106 -26.11 9.90 -3.93
CA PRO A 106 -25.91 9.71 -5.37
C PRO A 106 -27.21 9.88 -6.18
N LYS A 107 -27.07 10.36 -7.42
CA LYS A 107 -28.14 10.52 -8.43
C LYS A 107 -29.30 11.42 -8.00
N ASN A 108 -29.01 12.43 -7.19
CA ASN A 108 -29.98 13.46 -6.81
C ASN A 108 -29.81 14.72 -7.70
N MET A 109 -30.39 15.84 -7.29
CA MET A 109 -30.34 17.12 -8.03
C MET A 109 -29.67 18.24 -7.21
N ILE A 110 -28.77 17.85 -6.30
CA ILE A 110 -28.07 18.76 -5.38
C ILE A 110 -27.09 19.63 -6.15
N SER A 111 -27.07 20.94 -5.86
CA SER A 111 -26.12 21.90 -6.45
C SER A 111 -25.44 22.82 -5.45
N ASP A 112 -26.04 23.05 -4.27
CA ASP A 112 -25.47 23.86 -3.19
C ASP A 112 -24.95 22.98 -2.04
N LEU A 113 -23.63 23.05 -1.79
CA LEU A 113 -22.95 22.34 -0.70
C LEU A 113 -22.72 23.22 0.54
N THR A 114 -23.22 24.46 0.56
CA THR A 114 -23.07 25.39 1.70
C THR A 114 -23.51 24.78 3.04
N PRO A 115 -24.60 24.00 3.14
CA PRO A 115 -24.99 23.34 4.39
C PRO A 115 -23.95 22.35 4.97
N LEU A 116 -23.03 21.82 4.16
CA LEU A 116 -22.01 20.87 4.63
C LEU A 116 -20.81 21.53 5.31
N LYS A 117 -20.67 22.87 5.21
CA LYS A 117 -19.42 23.59 5.43
C LYS A 117 -18.80 23.45 6.83
N GLU A 118 -19.62 23.25 7.85
CA GLU A 118 -19.19 23.17 9.26
C GLU A 118 -19.30 21.74 9.85
N LEU A 119 -19.58 20.73 9.01
CA LEU A 119 -19.72 19.33 9.41
C LEU A 119 -18.33 18.67 9.56
N ASN A 120 -17.57 19.13 10.56
CA ASN A 120 -16.16 18.76 10.76
C ASN A 120 -15.92 17.26 11.02
N SER A 121 -16.97 16.52 11.43
CA SER A 121 -16.95 15.06 11.63
C SER A 121 -17.04 14.27 10.34
N LEU A 122 -17.41 14.91 9.21
CA LEU A 122 -17.68 14.24 7.94
C LEU A 122 -16.38 13.72 7.30
N GLU A 123 -16.26 12.39 7.23
CA GLU A 123 -15.12 11.67 6.65
C GLU A 123 -15.41 11.12 5.25
N ARG A 124 -16.67 10.75 4.96
CA ARG A 124 -17.06 10.08 3.70
C ARG A 124 -18.22 10.81 3.03
N LEU A 125 -18.02 11.23 1.79
CA LEU A 125 -19.00 12.03 1.03
C LEU A 125 -19.19 11.47 -0.38
N TYR A 126 -20.39 10.99 -0.68
CA TYR A 126 -20.77 10.41 -1.98
C TYR A 126 -21.90 11.22 -2.61
N LEU A 127 -21.59 11.94 -3.68
CA LEU A 127 -22.49 12.87 -4.37
C LEU A 127 -22.43 12.71 -5.90
N GLN A 128 -22.23 11.48 -6.39
CA GLN A 128 -22.21 11.17 -7.82
C GLN A 128 -23.54 11.55 -8.50
N GLU A 129 -23.51 11.80 -9.82
CA GLU A 129 -24.67 12.11 -10.67
C GLU A 129 -25.56 13.29 -10.19
N ASN A 130 -24.99 14.27 -9.47
CA ASN A 130 -25.69 15.46 -8.97
C ASN A 130 -25.52 16.67 -9.93
N LYS A 131 -25.65 17.91 -9.43
CA LYS A 131 -25.55 19.17 -10.21
C LYS A 131 -24.55 20.15 -9.59
N ILE A 132 -23.50 19.63 -8.96
CA ILE A 132 -22.50 20.38 -8.21
C ILE A 132 -21.54 21.09 -9.16
N THR A 133 -21.19 22.34 -8.84
CA THR A 133 -20.24 23.17 -9.60
C THR A 133 -19.15 23.81 -8.75
N ASP A 134 -19.35 23.91 -7.42
CA ASP A 134 -18.50 24.65 -6.49
C ASP A 134 -18.19 23.79 -5.25
N LEU A 135 -16.89 23.60 -4.98
CA LEU A 135 -16.39 22.77 -3.88
C LEU A 135 -15.87 23.59 -2.68
N ARG A 136 -15.98 24.93 -2.71
CA ARG A 136 -15.44 25.80 -1.65
C ARG A 136 -16.00 25.48 -0.27
N SER A 137 -17.25 25.06 -0.18
CA SER A 137 -17.91 24.69 1.07
C SER A 137 -17.27 23.47 1.75
N ILE A 138 -16.74 22.49 1.00
CA ILE A 138 -16.15 21.26 1.56
C ILE A 138 -14.61 21.33 1.75
N SER A 139 -13.99 22.47 1.41
CA SER A 139 -12.54 22.66 1.38
C SER A 139 -11.80 22.49 2.72
N ASN A 140 -12.50 22.59 3.85
CA ASN A 140 -11.90 22.44 5.18
C ASN A 140 -12.33 21.15 5.92
N LEU A 141 -13.13 20.29 5.27
CA LEU A 141 -13.63 19.05 5.89
C LEU A 141 -12.54 17.97 5.92
N ASN A 142 -12.56 17.10 6.93
CA ASN A 142 -11.54 16.07 7.12
C ASN A 142 -11.81 14.78 6.33
N LEU A 143 -12.18 14.94 5.06
CA LEU A 143 -12.60 13.83 4.19
C LEU A 143 -11.47 12.83 3.94
N GLN A 144 -11.77 11.54 4.11
CA GLN A 144 -11.00 10.37 3.68
C GLN A 144 -11.48 9.88 2.30
N VAL A 145 -12.78 9.96 2.04
CA VAL A 145 -13.45 9.45 0.84
C VAL A 145 -14.36 10.51 0.24
N LEU A 146 -14.19 10.82 -1.05
CA LEU A 146 -14.97 11.81 -1.78
C LEU A 146 -15.31 11.33 -3.19
N TYR A 147 -16.60 11.13 -3.47
CA TYR A 147 -17.11 10.79 -4.80
C TYR A 147 -17.99 11.92 -5.35
N LEU A 148 -17.64 12.41 -6.53
CA LEU A 148 -18.22 13.57 -7.20
C LEU A 148 -18.43 13.33 -8.71
N ASP A 149 -18.45 12.08 -9.15
CA ASP A 149 -18.60 11.72 -10.57
C ASP A 149 -19.90 12.27 -11.18
N GLY A 150 -19.95 12.55 -12.49
CA GLY A 150 -21.18 12.94 -13.19
C GLY A 150 -21.79 14.27 -12.71
N ASN A 151 -20.94 15.23 -12.34
CA ASN A 151 -21.32 16.58 -11.90
C ASN A 151 -20.93 17.63 -12.96
N ASN A 152 -20.82 18.91 -12.57
CA ASN A 152 -20.46 20.01 -13.46
C ASN A 152 -19.28 20.84 -12.90
N ILE A 153 -18.36 20.17 -12.20
CA ILE A 153 -17.21 20.77 -11.51
C ILE A 153 -16.15 21.21 -12.52
N LYS A 154 -15.54 22.38 -12.27
CA LYS A 154 -14.50 23.00 -13.13
C LYS A 154 -13.22 23.31 -12.38
N ASP A 155 -13.35 23.68 -11.11
CA ASP A 155 -12.27 24.13 -10.24
C ASP A 155 -12.19 23.21 -9.02
N ILE A 156 -11.13 22.39 -8.98
CA ILE A 156 -10.80 21.53 -7.83
C ILE A 156 -9.67 22.11 -6.98
N SER A 157 -9.32 23.39 -7.15
CA SER A 157 -8.39 24.08 -6.25
C SER A 157 -8.84 24.13 -4.78
N PRO A 158 -10.16 24.12 -4.43
CA PRO A 158 -10.58 24.04 -3.04
C PRO A 158 -10.19 22.74 -2.33
N LEU A 159 -9.98 21.64 -3.07
CA LEU A 159 -9.65 20.32 -2.47
C LEU A 159 -8.23 20.23 -1.91
N LYS A 160 -7.37 21.22 -2.19
CA LYS A 160 -5.94 21.27 -1.81
C LYS A 160 -5.67 21.14 -0.29
N SER A 161 -6.67 21.39 0.54
CA SER A 161 -6.55 21.35 2.00
C SER A 161 -7.00 20.01 2.62
N ASN A 162 -7.66 19.13 1.87
CA ASN A 162 -8.19 17.84 2.35
C ASN A 162 -7.07 16.78 2.42
N LEU A 163 -6.01 17.02 3.20
CA LEU A 163 -4.76 16.23 3.18
C LEU A 163 -4.90 14.75 3.60
N ASN A 164 -6.03 14.36 4.21
CA ASN A 164 -6.32 12.99 4.63
C ASN A 164 -7.12 12.19 3.59
N LEU A 165 -7.40 12.78 2.42
CA LEU A 165 -8.16 12.13 1.36
C LEU A 165 -7.36 10.96 0.75
N GLN A 166 -7.93 9.77 0.82
CA GLN A 166 -7.39 8.51 0.28
C GLN A 166 -8.10 8.12 -1.03
N VAL A 167 -9.40 8.40 -1.15
CA VAL A 167 -10.21 8.05 -2.32
C VAL A 167 -10.87 9.30 -2.88
N LEU A 168 -10.58 9.64 -4.13
CA LEU A 168 -11.15 10.79 -4.84
C LEU A 168 -11.67 10.36 -6.22
N TYR A 169 -12.97 10.54 -6.42
CA TYR A 169 -13.66 10.21 -7.65
C TYR A 169 -14.29 11.49 -8.24
N LEU A 170 -13.88 11.85 -9.46
CA LEU A 170 -14.20 13.11 -10.15
C LEU A 170 -14.60 12.89 -11.62
N GLY A 171 -14.99 11.67 -11.99
CA GLY A 171 -15.31 11.29 -13.38
C GLY A 171 -16.44 12.13 -13.99
N GLU A 172 -16.52 12.21 -15.32
CA GLU A 172 -17.59 12.91 -16.06
C GLU A 172 -17.91 14.31 -15.50
N ASN A 173 -16.91 15.21 -15.57
CA ASN A 173 -16.97 16.60 -15.10
C ASN A 173 -16.31 17.55 -16.15
N ASP A 174 -16.17 18.84 -15.84
CA ASP A 174 -15.62 19.87 -16.75
C ASP A 174 -14.19 20.33 -16.34
N ILE A 175 -13.44 19.53 -15.57
CA ILE A 175 -12.16 19.91 -14.95
C ILE A 175 -11.05 20.04 -16.00
N LYS A 176 -10.14 21.01 -15.82
CA LYS A 176 -8.99 21.26 -16.74
C LYS A 176 -7.63 21.33 -16.06
N ASP A 177 -7.59 21.85 -14.83
CA ASP A 177 -6.38 22.05 -14.04
C ASP A 177 -6.47 21.16 -12.78
N ILE A 178 -5.51 20.26 -12.64
CA ILE A 178 -5.39 19.34 -11.50
C ILE A 178 -4.15 19.62 -10.64
N SER A 179 -3.51 20.78 -10.80
CA SER A 179 -2.30 21.16 -10.05
C SER A 179 -2.49 21.19 -8.53
N SER A 180 -3.73 21.36 -8.05
CA SER A 180 -4.09 21.27 -6.63
C SER A 180 -3.89 19.87 -6.03
N LEU A 181 -4.06 18.81 -6.84
CA LEU A 181 -3.94 17.42 -6.38
C LEU A 181 -2.55 17.09 -5.82
N THR A 182 -1.49 17.80 -6.26
CA THR A 182 -0.09 17.62 -5.80
C THR A 182 0.13 17.63 -4.28
N THR A 183 -0.85 18.12 -3.51
CA THR A 183 -0.81 18.17 -2.04
C THR A 183 -1.42 16.97 -1.34
N LEU A 184 -2.24 16.16 -2.05
CA LEU A 184 -2.99 15.03 -1.51
C LEU A 184 -2.12 13.78 -1.47
N VAL A 185 -1.01 13.85 -0.74
CA VAL A 185 0.04 12.82 -0.74
C VAL A 185 -0.39 11.46 -0.17
N ASN A 186 -1.54 11.41 0.51
CA ASN A 186 -2.17 10.21 1.04
C ASN A 186 -3.19 9.58 0.06
N LEU A 187 -3.37 10.14 -1.13
CA LEU A 187 -4.34 9.65 -2.10
C LEU A 187 -3.88 8.30 -2.68
N GLU A 188 -4.75 7.29 -2.52
CA GLU A 188 -4.55 5.88 -2.89
C GLU A 188 -5.35 5.49 -4.13
N CYS A 189 -6.51 6.13 -4.36
CA CYS A 189 -7.36 5.94 -5.52
C CYS A 189 -7.83 7.28 -6.12
N LEU A 190 -7.68 7.44 -7.45
CA LEU A 190 -8.09 8.62 -8.20
C LEU A 190 -8.82 8.23 -9.51
N GLU A 191 -10.09 8.64 -9.61
CA GLU A 191 -10.90 8.61 -10.84
C GLU A 191 -11.01 10.06 -11.36
N ILE A 192 -10.60 10.31 -12.62
CA ILE A 192 -10.76 11.62 -13.30
C ILE A 192 -11.19 11.49 -14.77
N SER A 193 -11.83 10.39 -15.17
CA SER A 193 -12.32 10.18 -16.54
C SER A 193 -13.34 11.23 -16.98
N GLY A 194 -13.62 11.35 -18.28
CA GLY A 194 -14.68 12.23 -18.78
C GLY A 194 -14.47 13.72 -18.47
N ASN A 195 -13.23 14.17 -18.28
CA ASN A 195 -12.85 15.55 -18.00
C ASN A 195 -12.06 16.18 -19.17
N GLN A 196 -11.76 17.49 -19.09
CA GLN A 196 -11.04 18.27 -20.10
C GLN A 196 -9.60 18.62 -19.67
N ILE A 197 -8.91 17.68 -19.02
CA ILE A 197 -7.58 17.83 -18.45
C ILE A 197 -6.51 17.74 -19.54
N ALA A 198 -5.52 18.63 -19.50
CA ALA A 198 -4.45 18.70 -20.50
C ALA A 198 -3.03 18.54 -19.93
N ASP A 199 -2.88 18.49 -18.60
CA ASP A 199 -1.59 18.30 -17.91
C ASP A 199 -1.80 17.36 -16.71
N PHE A 200 -1.32 16.13 -16.86
CA PHE A 200 -1.37 15.10 -15.82
C PHE A 200 -0.10 15.04 -14.96
N SER A 201 0.92 15.88 -15.23
CA SER A 201 2.15 15.93 -14.44
C SER A 201 1.96 16.18 -12.93
N PRO A 202 0.90 16.88 -12.44
CA PRO A 202 0.58 16.95 -11.02
C PRO A 202 0.49 15.59 -10.30
N ILE A 203 -0.03 14.56 -10.97
CA ILE A 203 -0.29 13.24 -10.39
C ILE A 203 1.02 12.49 -10.07
N GLN A 204 2.10 12.75 -10.82
CA GLN A 204 3.41 12.12 -10.61
C GLN A 204 4.03 12.39 -9.22
N SER A 205 3.49 13.35 -8.47
CA SER A 205 3.89 13.65 -7.09
C SER A 205 3.25 12.75 -6.03
N LEU A 206 2.18 12.02 -6.38
CA LEU A 206 1.35 11.21 -5.50
C LEU A 206 1.86 9.77 -5.44
N LYS A 207 2.63 9.46 -4.40
CA LYS A 207 3.42 8.22 -4.30
C LYS A 207 2.68 7.02 -3.74
N ASN A 208 1.50 7.25 -3.17
CA ASN A 208 0.64 6.22 -2.61
C ASN A 208 -0.50 5.85 -3.58
N LEU A 209 -0.56 6.47 -4.77
CA LEU A 209 -1.63 6.25 -5.72
C LEU A 209 -1.47 4.87 -6.38
N GLU A 210 -2.27 3.90 -5.93
CA GLU A 210 -2.24 2.51 -6.40
C GLU A 210 -3.26 2.26 -7.52
N ASN A 211 -4.35 3.03 -7.55
CA ASN A 211 -5.41 2.93 -8.56
C ASN A 211 -5.66 4.29 -9.24
N PHE A 212 -5.49 4.34 -10.57
CA PHE A 212 -5.71 5.52 -11.40
C PHE A 212 -6.52 5.15 -12.66
N SER A 213 -7.53 5.97 -12.99
CA SER A 213 -8.36 5.77 -14.19
C SER A 213 -8.57 7.06 -14.98
N GLU A 214 -8.35 6.97 -16.28
CA GLU A 214 -8.58 8.01 -17.27
C GLU A 214 -9.42 7.43 -18.42
N GLY A 215 -10.52 8.11 -18.74
CA GLY A 215 -11.40 7.81 -19.87
C GLY A 215 -11.56 9.08 -20.69
N ILE A 216 -11.33 8.97 -22.01
CA ILE A 216 -11.26 10.14 -22.90
C ILE A 216 -12.61 10.35 -23.60
N GLN A 217 -13.11 11.58 -23.51
CA GLN A 217 -14.34 12.03 -24.19
C GLN A 217 -14.04 12.45 -25.64
N GLU A 218 -14.93 12.10 -26.57
CA GLU A 218 -14.81 12.31 -28.01
C GLU A 218 -14.95 13.79 -28.41
N ILE A 219 -13.90 14.41 -28.99
CA ILE A 219 -13.99 15.78 -29.53
C ILE A 219 -14.39 15.74 -31.01
N GLN A 220 -15.62 16.18 -31.29
CA GLN A 220 -16.12 16.38 -32.66
C GLN A 220 -15.33 17.50 -33.38
N LEU A 221 -14.75 17.15 -34.53
CA LEU A 221 -14.08 18.06 -35.45
C LEU A 221 -15.09 18.68 -36.43
N ASP A 222 -15.58 19.88 -36.12
CA ASP A 222 -16.36 20.67 -37.07
C ASP A 222 -15.44 21.36 -38.11
N THR A 223 -15.73 21.11 -39.38
CA THR A 223 -14.94 21.51 -40.56
C THR A 223 -14.72 23.01 -40.75
N LEU A 224 -13.54 23.41 -41.23
CA LEU A 224 -13.38 24.46 -42.25
C LEU A 224 -12.04 24.39 -43.03
N ILE A 225 -12.00 25.05 -44.19
CA ILE A 225 -11.24 24.67 -45.40
C ILE A 225 -10.36 25.83 -45.92
N ILE A 226 -9.08 25.57 -46.25
CA ILE A 226 -8.16 26.18 -47.27
C ILE A 226 -7.98 27.75 -47.22
N GLU A 227 -6.78 28.37 -47.28
CA GLU A 227 -5.94 28.60 -48.49
C GLU A 227 -4.64 29.43 -48.24
N GLU A 228 -3.61 29.13 -49.04
CA GLU A 228 -2.51 29.99 -49.58
C GLU A 228 -1.37 30.69 -48.75
N GLU A 229 -0.25 30.88 -49.47
CA GLU A 229 1.05 31.41 -49.04
C GLU A 229 1.14 32.95 -49.04
N LYS A 230 2.06 33.52 -48.22
CA LYS A 230 2.91 34.65 -48.66
C LYS A 230 4.16 34.91 -47.79
N LYS A 231 5.14 35.57 -48.42
CA LYS A 231 6.52 35.77 -48.00
C LYS A 231 6.83 37.27 -47.88
N ILE A 232 7.38 37.74 -46.74
CA ILE A 232 7.88 39.13 -46.56
C ILE A 232 9.17 39.14 -45.72
N ASP A 233 10.07 40.07 -46.02
CA ASP A 233 11.41 40.27 -45.43
C ASP A 233 11.41 40.89 -44.01
N TYR A 234 12.59 40.84 -43.36
CA TYR A 234 12.82 41.29 -41.99
C TYR A 234 13.01 42.83 -41.87
N GLU A 235 12.39 43.45 -40.85
CA GLU A 235 12.71 44.81 -40.40
C GLU A 235 12.80 44.85 -38.85
N VAL A 236 13.78 45.59 -38.31
CA VAL A 236 14.07 45.65 -36.86
C VAL A 236 13.46 46.92 -36.26
N ILE A 237 12.55 46.78 -35.30
CA ILE A 237 11.88 47.90 -34.62
C ILE A 237 12.47 48.12 -33.22
N ASP A 238 13.28 49.17 -33.04
CA ASP A 238 13.83 49.64 -31.75
C ASP A 238 12.81 50.55 -31.04
N LEU A 239 12.01 50.00 -30.12
CA LEU A 239 10.99 50.76 -29.38
C LEU A 239 11.61 51.58 -28.23
N LYS A 240 11.50 52.91 -28.32
CA LYS A 240 11.85 53.87 -27.26
C LYS A 240 10.61 54.62 -26.78
N ASP A 241 10.63 55.09 -25.54
CA ASP A 241 9.55 55.92 -25.03
C ASP A 241 9.59 57.37 -25.57
N ARG A 242 8.56 58.18 -25.29
CA ARG A 242 8.43 59.56 -25.78
C ARG A 242 9.54 60.51 -25.32
N ASN A 243 10.39 60.10 -24.38
CA ASN A 243 11.56 60.86 -23.91
C ASN A 243 12.89 60.28 -24.44
N GLY A 244 12.84 59.30 -25.34
CA GLY A 244 14.02 58.72 -26.00
C GLY A 244 14.79 57.69 -25.17
N ASN A 245 14.29 57.31 -23.99
CA ASN A 245 14.93 56.32 -23.14
C ASN A 245 14.54 54.90 -23.55
N ARG A 246 15.51 53.98 -23.46
CA ARG A 246 15.24 52.53 -23.54
C ARG A 246 14.74 52.04 -22.18
N LYS A 247 13.63 51.32 -22.16
CA LYS A 247 13.14 50.63 -20.96
C LYS A 247 13.64 49.19 -20.91
N ASN A 248 13.82 48.68 -19.70
CA ASN A 248 14.20 47.29 -19.45
C ASN A 248 13.17 46.32 -20.05
N ILE A 249 13.67 45.23 -20.62
CA ILE A 249 12.91 44.15 -21.24
C ILE A 249 13.13 42.89 -20.40
N ASN A 250 12.03 42.24 -19.97
CA ASN A 250 12.03 41.10 -19.04
C ASN A 250 11.68 39.75 -19.70
N TYR A 251 11.75 39.66 -21.04
CA TYR A 251 11.34 38.45 -21.77
C TYR A 251 12.48 37.78 -22.54
N ILE A 252 12.41 36.46 -22.61
CA ILE A 252 13.13 35.64 -23.59
C ILE A 252 12.15 35.24 -24.68
N SER A 253 12.52 35.44 -25.94
CA SER A 253 11.76 34.96 -27.10
C SER A 253 12.52 33.84 -27.80
N LEU A 254 11.85 32.70 -27.99
CA LEU A 254 12.32 31.61 -28.85
C LEU A 254 11.54 31.63 -30.16
N TYR A 255 12.24 31.37 -31.27
CA TYR A 255 11.70 31.41 -32.63
C TYR A 255 12.13 30.15 -33.38
N ASP A 256 11.14 29.38 -33.84
CA ASP A 256 11.32 28.10 -34.55
C ASP A 256 11.16 28.22 -36.09
N GLY A 257 10.88 29.43 -36.59
CA GLY A 257 10.58 29.68 -38.00
C GLY A 257 9.09 29.75 -38.35
N LYS A 258 8.17 29.46 -37.41
CA LYS A 258 6.72 29.60 -37.61
C LYS A 258 5.99 30.33 -36.47
N ARG A 259 6.47 30.27 -35.22
CA ARG A 259 5.86 30.98 -34.07
C ARG A 259 6.94 31.61 -33.17
N THR A 260 6.55 32.69 -32.48
CA THR A 260 7.33 33.29 -31.40
C THR A 260 6.62 32.98 -30.08
N ARG A 261 7.29 32.28 -29.16
CA ARG A 261 6.83 32.20 -27.76
C ARG A 261 7.67 33.15 -26.91
N THR A 262 7.00 33.87 -26.01
CA THR A 262 7.58 34.86 -25.11
C THR A 262 7.35 34.37 -23.68
N PHE A 263 8.42 34.27 -22.89
CA PHE A 263 8.34 33.85 -21.50
C PHE A 263 8.60 35.04 -20.57
N ASP A 264 7.68 35.29 -19.63
CA ASP A 264 7.90 36.22 -18.53
C ASP A 264 8.73 35.56 -17.42
N VAL A 265 9.80 36.23 -16.99
CA VAL A 265 10.62 35.76 -15.87
C VAL A 265 10.11 36.38 -14.57
N ILE A 266 9.37 35.58 -13.80
CA ILE A 266 8.96 35.91 -12.42
C ILE A 266 9.81 35.05 -11.46
N ASP A 267 10.30 35.67 -10.38
CA ASP A 267 11.04 35.07 -9.26
C ASP A 267 12.30 34.21 -9.56
N ASN A 268 13.34 34.85 -10.11
CA ASN A 268 14.78 34.67 -9.78
C ASN A 268 15.41 33.25 -9.65
N LYS A 269 14.73 32.18 -10.06
CA LYS A 269 15.22 30.79 -10.08
C LYS A 269 14.59 30.02 -11.27
N ALA A 270 15.07 30.29 -12.47
CA ALA A 270 14.78 29.46 -13.64
C ALA A 270 16.05 28.73 -14.12
N SER A 271 16.08 27.40 -14.00
CA SER A 271 17.05 26.56 -14.70
C SER A 271 16.46 26.10 -16.02
N ILE A 272 16.69 26.88 -17.09
CA ILE A 272 16.21 26.53 -18.43
C ILE A 272 17.12 25.45 -19.01
N THR A 273 16.57 24.26 -19.27
CA THR A 273 17.23 23.21 -20.05
C THR A 273 16.66 23.25 -21.47
N VAL A 274 17.50 23.63 -22.45
CA VAL A 274 17.09 23.66 -23.86
C VAL A 274 17.60 22.39 -24.55
N TYR A 275 16.68 21.62 -25.12
CA TYR A 275 17.02 20.55 -26.07
C TYR A 275 16.95 21.12 -27.49
N THR A 276 18.10 21.32 -28.13
CA THR A 276 18.14 21.65 -29.56
C THR A 276 18.29 20.38 -30.39
N ALA A 277 17.27 20.06 -31.18
CA ALA A 277 17.40 19.14 -32.30
C ALA A 277 18.12 19.86 -33.44
N GLU A 278 19.45 19.90 -33.40
CA GLU A 278 20.21 20.68 -34.39
C GLU A 278 20.24 20.02 -35.76
N ASN A 279 19.53 20.64 -36.70
CA ASN A 279 20.00 20.77 -38.09
C ASN A 279 19.65 22.14 -38.69
N THR A 280 19.67 23.19 -37.86
CA THR A 280 19.43 24.59 -38.23
C THR A 280 20.63 25.46 -37.84
N MET A 281 21.37 25.95 -38.85
CA MET A 281 22.45 26.92 -38.63
C MET A 281 21.86 28.30 -38.28
N GLY A 282 22.03 28.73 -37.03
CA GLY A 282 21.73 30.09 -36.57
C GLY A 282 22.77 30.60 -35.57
N GLU A 283 23.33 31.79 -35.80
CA GLU A 283 24.30 32.40 -34.87
C GLU A 283 23.59 32.94 -33.61
N ILE A 284 23.93 32.40 -32.44
CA ILE A 284 23.56 32.99 -31.15
C ILE A 284 24.55 34.11 -30.81
N THR A 285 24.13 35.37 -30.95
CA THR A 285 24.93 36.54 -30.60
C THR A 285 24.60 37.03 -29.18
N TYR A 286 25.59 37.06 -28.30
CA TYR A 286 25.48 37.66 -26.96
C TYR A 286 26.02 39.11 -26.94
N ARG A 287 25.32 40.01 -26.24
CA ARG A 287 25.90 41.25 -25.71
C ARG A 287 25.62 41.36 -24.22
N TYR A 288 26.69 41.53 -23.44
CA TYR A 288 26.60 42.00 -22.07
C TYR A 288 26.29 43.49 -22.06
N ASP A 289 25.37 43.90 -21.20
CA ASP A 289 25.37 45.25 -20.64
C ASP A 289 25.14 45.17 -19.12
N SER A 290 25.64 46.15 -18.38
CA SER A 290 25.94 46.01 -16.95
C SER A 290 24.72 45.88 -16.04
N GLY A 291 24.68 44.87 -15.15
CA GLY A 291 23.69 44.88 -14.05
C GLY A 291 23.45 43.60 -13.23
N PHE A 292 23.88 42.40 -13.67
CA PHE A 292 23.46 41.14 -13.03
C PHE A 292 24.62 40.32 -12.42
N ASN A 293 24.52 39.99 -11.13
CA ASN A 293 25.43 39.09 -10.41
C ASN A 293 24.70 37.76 -10.12
N GLY A 294 24.75 36.83 -11.07
CA GLY A 294 24.17 35.49 -10.92
C GLY A 294 24.79 34.53 -11.92
N THR A 295 25.15 33.32 -11.47
CA THR A 295 25.84 32.33 -12.30
C THR A 295 24.84 31.42 -13.02
N VAL A 296 24.73 31.53 -14.33
CA VAL A 296 23.97 30.57 -15.15
C VAL A 296 24.90 29.43 -15.58
N THR A 297 24.56 28.19 -15.19
CA THR A 297 25.32 27.00 -15.57
C THR A 297 24.61 26.27 -16.71
N VAL A 298 25.12 26.40 -17.94
CA VAL A 298 24.62 25.67 -19.11
C VAL A 298 25.31 24.31 -19.20
N THR A 299 24.56 23.22 -19.06
CA THR A 299 25.12 21.85 -19.14
C THR A 299 24.87 21.28 -20.55
N GLN A 300 25.78 21.57 -21.49
CA GLN A 300 25.68 21.05 -22.86
C GLN A 300 26.03 19.54 -22.90
N LYS A 301 25.01 18.68 -23.00
CA LYS A 301 25.19 17.23 -23.14
C LYS A 301 25.42 16.85 -24.61
N VAL A 302 26.65 17.05 -25.09
CA VAL A 302 27.07 16.65 -26.45
C VAL A 302 26.98 15.13 -26.61
N ILE A 303 26.03 14.66 -27.43
CA ILE A 303 26.04 13.28 -27.95
C ILE A 303 26.87 13.28 -29.23
N ILE A 304 27.93 12.48 -29.26
CA ILE A 304 28.87 12.42 -30.38
C ILE A 304 28.37 11.39 -31.40
N ASN A 305 28.22 11.84 -32.66
CA ASN A 305 28.09 11.11 -33.92
C ASN A 305 27.93 9.58 -33.87
N SER A 306 26.82 9.11 -34.46
CA SER A 306 26.88 7.94 -35.33
C SER A 306 26.14 8.23 -36.64
N ASP A 307 26.83 8.06 -37.78
CA ASP A 307 26.23 8.04 -39.13
C ASP A 307 25.37 6.77 -39.38
N ALA A 308 24.71 6.27 -38.33
CA ALA A 308 23.78 5.16 -38.39
C ALA A 308 22.37 5.74 -38.58
N PRO A 309 21.54 5.16 -39.48
CA PRO A 309 20.14 5.55 -39.54
C PRO A 309 19.50 5.32 -38.17
N ILE A 310 18.71 6.29 -37.70
CA ILE A 310 17.90 6.15 -36.49
C ILE A 310 16.98 4.95 -36.74
N GLN A 311 17.12 3.91 -35.91
CA GLN A 311 16.26 2.74 -36.01
C GLN A 311 14.90 3.12 -35.43
N THR A 312 13.92 3.29 -36.31
CA THR A 312 12.53 3.55 -35.93
C THR A 312 11.81 2.24 -35.62
N VAL A 313 10.94 2.26 -34.62
CA VAL A 313 9.89 1.24 -34.46
C VAL A 313 8.70 1.71 -35.31
N THR A 314 8.06 0.79 -36.01
CA THR A 314 6.78 1.05 -36.66
C THR A 314 5.71 0.39 -35.80
N LEU A 315 4.83 1.19 -35.23
CA LEU A 315 3.54 0.74 -34.73
C LEU A 315 2.59 0.84 -35.93
N PRO A 316 2.10 -0.29 -36.49
CA PRO A 316 1.35 -0.28 -37.75
C PRO A 316 -0.11 0.16 -37.56
N ASP A 317 -0.60 0.06 -36.33
CA ASP A 317 -1.93 0.48 -35.91
C ASP A 317 -1.91 1.93 -35.40
N TYR A 318 -2.80 2.76 -35.93
CA TYR A 318 -2.88 4.17 -35.56
C TYR A 318 -3.33 4.37 -34.10
N THR A 319 -4.24 3.52 -33.59
CA THR A 319 -4.71 3.59 -32.19
C THR A 319 -3.58 3.25 -31.23
N VAL A 320 -2.73 2.27 -31.58
CA VAL A 320 -1.56 1.89 -30.77
C VAL A 320 -0.46 2.94 -30.86
N ASP A 321 -0.17 3.49 -32.05
CA ASP A 321 0.78 4.59 -32.22
C ASP A 321 0.36 5.82 -31.42
N GLN A 322 -0.92 6.21 -31.49
CA GLN A 322 -1.47 7.34 -30.75
C GLN A 322 -1.45 7.09 -29.23
N ALA A 323 -1.84 5.91 -28.75
CA ALA A 323 -1.79 5.56 -27.33
C ALA A 323 -0.36 5.65 -26.77
N VAL A 324 0.63 5.12 -27.51
CA VAL A 324 2.05 5.22 -27.14
C VAL A 324 2.56 6.65 -27.17
N ARG A 325 2.14 7.47 -28.14
CA ARG A 325 2.53 8.89 -28.24
C ARG A 325 1.95 9.72 -27.11
N ASN A 326 0.70 9.49 -26.75
CA ASN A 326 0.03 10.17 -25.65
C ASN A 326 0.71 9.82 -24.31
N GLU A 327 0.92 8.53 -24.02
CA GLU A 327 1.56 8.05 -22.78
C GLU A 327 3.01 8.55 -22.62
N LEU A 328 3.73 8.78 -23.72
CA LEU A 328 5.13 9.22 -23.71
C LEU A 328 5.34 10.72 -24.01
N ASP A 329 4.27 11.49 -24.22
CA ASP A 329 4.30 12.90 -24.63
C ASP A 329 5.19 13.15 -25.88
N ILE A 330 4.83 12.51 -27.00
CA ILE A 330 5.61 12.51 -28.25
C ILE A 330 4.81 13.11 -29.42
N ASP A 331 5.24 14.28 -29.91
CA ASP A 331 4.74 14.89 -31.16
C ASP A 331 4.76 13.92 -32.36
N ASP A 332 3.76 13.99 -33.25
CA ASP A 332 3.57 13.10 -34.41
C ASP A 332 4.80 12.99 -35.34
N ASP A 333 5.57 14.08 -35.48
CA ASP A 333 6.75 14.14 -36.35
C ASP A 333 8.02 13.55 -35.72
N VAL A 334 8.01 13.25 -34.42
CA VAL A 334 9.08 12.56 -33.73
C VAL A 334 9.01 11.06 -34.03
N PRO A 335 10.07 10.46 -34.59
CA PRO A 335 10.08 9.03 -34.90
C PRO A 335 10.26 8.20 -33.63
N ILE A 336 9.30 7.32 -33.35
CA ILE A 336 9.39 6.35 -32.26
C ILE A 336 10.60 5.44 -32.48
N THR A 337 11.44 5.27 -31.46
CA THR A 337 12.63 4.40 -31.50
C THR A 337 12.57 3.35 -30.39
N PRO A 338 13.33 2.24 -30.47
CA PRO A 338 13.36 1.24 -29.41
C PRO A 338 13.78 1.79 -28.03
N GLN A 339 14.47 2.92 -27.98
CA GLN A 339 14.89 3.56 -26.73
C GLN A 339 13.79 4.42 -26.12
N ILE A 340 12.96 5.04 -26.97
CA ILE A 340 11.77 5.79 -26.57
C ILE A 340 10.67 4.82 -26.13
N LEU A 341 10.40 3.77 -26.91
CA LEU A 341 9.40 2.76 -26.51
C LEU A 341 9.76 2.06 -25.19
N ASN A 342 11.05 1.98 -24.85
CA ASN A 342 11.52 1.40 -23.59
C ASN A 342 11.37 2.33 -22.37
N SER A 343 10.89 3.58 -22.50
CA SER A 343 10.44 4.38 -21.35
C SER A 343 8.96 4.21 -21.01
N LEU A 344 8.22 3.44 -21.81
CA LEU A 344 6.82 3.10 -21.55
C LEU A 344 6.72 2.19 -20.31
N GLU A 345 5.96 2.61 -19.30
CA GLU A 345 5.80 1.89 -18.01
C GLU A 345 4.36 1.41 -17.79
N SER A 346 3.35 2.15 -18.25
CA SER A 346 1.98 1.67 -18.49
C SER A 346 1.59 1.88 -19.95
N LEU A 347 0.47 1.31 -20.39
CA LEU A 347 -0.17 1.64 -21.68
C LEU A 347 -1.64 1.26 -21.63
N THR A 348 -2.52 2.24 -21.89
CA THR A 348 -3.96 2.03 -22.03
C THR A 348 -4.37 2.24 -23.47
N ILE A 349 -5.08 1.27 -24.05
CA ILE A 349 -5.56 1.29 -25.44
C ILE A 349 -7.09 1.18 -25.43
N TRP A 350 -7.75 2.21 -25.95
CA TRP A 350 -9.19 2.22 -26.20
C TRP A 350 -9.43 1.95 -27.68
N ALA A 351 -9.94 0.77 -28.00
CA ALA A 351 -10.20 0.31 -29.35
C ALA A 351 -11.71 0.24 -29.64
N GLN A 352 -12.05 0.24 -30.93
CA GLN A 352 -13.42 0.13 -31.44
C GLN A 352 -13.58 -1.04 -32.42
N ASP A 353 -12.47 -1.64 -32.85
CA ASP A 353 -12.42 -2.65 -33.91
C ASP A 353 -11.13 -3.49 -33.74
N LYS A 354 -10.46 -3.88 -34.83
CA LYS A 354 -9.15 -4.53 -34.79
C LYS A 354 -8.04 -3.64 -34.20
N VAL A 355 -7.10 -4.26 -33.46
CA VAL A 355 -5.85 -3.68 -32.93
C VAL A 355 -4.65 -4.54 -33.33
N ASP A 356 -3.58 -3.96 -33.87
CA ASP A 356 -2.27 -4.63 -34.05
C ASP A 356 -1.19 -4.10 -33.10
N LEU A 357 -0.78 -4.93 -32.14
CA LEU A 357 0.20 -4.63 -31.10
C LEU A 357 1.67 -4.75 -31.56
N THR A 358 1.91 -5.05 -32.85
CA THR A 358 3.25 -5.20 -33.42
C THR A 358 4.13 -3.95 -33.22
N GLY A 359 5.37 -4.16 -32.75
CA GLY A 359 6.32 -3.10 -32.40
C GLY A 359 6.47 -2.91 -30.90
N LEU A 360 5.41 -3.19 -30.11
CA LEU A 360 5.43 -3.12 -28.64
C LEU A 360 6.42 -4.11 -28.00
N GLU A 361 6.98 -5.07 -28.74
CA GLU A 361 8.04 -5.95 -28.22
C GLU A 361 9.30 -5.18 -27.79
N HIS A 362 9.45 -3.91 -28.15
CA HIS A 362 10.53 -3.03 -27.70
C HIS A 362 10.25 -2.33 -26.35
N ALA A 363 9.01 -2.35 -25.85
CA ALA A 363 8.59 -1.69 -24.60
C ALA A 363 8.99 -2.49 -23.35
N LYS A 364 10.29 -2.74 -23.15
CA LYS A 364 10.74 -3.70 -22.11
C LYS A 364 10.53 -3.23 -20.66
N ASN A 365 10.17 -1.97 -20.43
CA ASN A 365 9.82 -1.48 -19.10
C ASN A 365 8.31 -1.60 -18.78
N LEU A 366 7.46 -1.87 -19.76
CA LEU A 366 6.00 -1.92 -19.59
C LEU A 366 5.63 -2.90 -18.47
N GLY A 367 4.96 -2.37 -17.45
CA GLY A 367 4.56 -3.04 -16.21
C GLY A 367 3.05 -3.22 -16.08
N GLY A 368 2.27 -2.27 -16.60
CA GLY A 368 0.82 -2.37 -16.77
C GLY A 368 0.41 -2.31 -18.24
N PHE A 369 -0.66 -3.02 -18.61
CA PHE A 369 -1.28 -2.93 -19.93
C PHE A 369 -2.80 -3.04 -19.79
N ILE A 370 -3.54 -2.09 -20.37
CA ILE A 370 -5.00 -2.06 -20.38
C ILE A 370 -5.48 -2.00 -21.82
N LEU A 371 -6.40 -2.88 -22.20
CA LEU A 371 -7.03 -2.91 -23.51
C LEU A 371 -8.55 -2.99 -23.38
N ARG A 372 -9.28 -2.04 -23.95
CA ARG A 372 -10.74 -2.00 -23.93
C ARG A 372 -11.33 -1.92 -25.34
N GLY A 373 -12.42 -2.64 -25.60
CA GLY A 373 -13.23 -2.50 -26.84
C GLY A 373 -12.67 -3.16 -28.12
N ALA A 374 -11.61 -3.98 -28.03
CA ALA A 374 -10.95 -4.54 -29.21
C ALA A 374 -11.68 -5.78 -29.75
N LYS A 375 -12.18 -5.73 -31.00
CA LYS A 375 -12.92 -6.84 -31.64
C LYS A 375 -12.02 -7.91 -32.26
N GLU A 376 -10.78 -7.57 -32.57
CA GLU A 376 -9.75 -8.49 -33.03
C GLU A 376 -8.40 -7.98 -32.53
N ILE A 377 -7.55 -8.85 -32.00
CA ILE A 377 -6.23 -8.46 -31.47
C ILE A 377 -5.14 -9.24 -32.21
N GLU A 378 -4.35 -8.54 -33.02
CA GLU A 378 -3.15 -9.07 -33.66
C GLU A 378 -1.92 -8.77 -32.78
N GLY A 379 -1.02 -9.75 -32.67
CA GLY A 379 0.21 -9.60 -31.89
C GLY A 379 0.06 -9.69 -30.37
N ILE A 380 -1.05 -10.17 -29.81
CA ILE A 380 -1.22 -10.27 -28.34
C ILE A 380 -0.13 -11.08 -27.61
N ASP A 381 0.43 -12.10 -28.28
CA ASP A 381 1.60 -12.88 -27.83
C ASP A 381 2.87 -12.05 -27.59
N ILE A 382 2.92 -10.78 -28.04
CA ILE A 382 4.03 -9.85 -27.79
C ILE A 382 4.15 -9.53 -26.30
N LEU A 383 3.01 -9.42 -25.60
CA LEU A 383 2.96 -9.10 -24.17
C LEU A 383 3.71 -10.15 -23.33
N ASN A 384 3.64 -11.43 -23.73
CA ASN A 384 4.39 -12.55 -23.17
C ASN A 384 5.91 -12.27 -23.14
N GLY A 385 6.42 -11.50 -24.10
CA GLY A 385 7.84 -11.16 -24.26
C GLY A 385 8.32 -9.96 -23.44
N LEU A 386 7.46 -9.35 -22.61
CA LEU A 386 7.76 -8.14 -21.85
C LEU A 386 8.21 -8.49 -20.42
N PRO A 387 9.46 -8.17 -20.03
CA PRO A 387 10.08 -8.73 -18.84
C PRO A 387 9.67 -8.05 -17.53
N ASN A 388 8.84 -7.01 -17.58
CA ASN A 388 8.35 -6.26 -16.41
C ASN A 388 6.83 -6.30 -16.25
N LEU A 389 6.09 -6.79 -17.24
CA LEU A 389 4.63 -6.79 -17.25
C LEU A 389 4.09 -7.64 -16.09
N SER A 390 3.36 -6.97 -15.19
CA SER A 390 2.86 -7.50 -13.91
C SER A 390 1.35 -7.32 -13.74
N TYR A 391 0.74 -6.38 -14.46
CA TYR A 391 -0.70 -6.14 -14.48
C TYR A 391 -1.20 -6.13 -15.93
N ILE A 392 -2.29 -6.85 -16.20
CA ILE A 392 -3.02 -6.84 -17.46
C ILE A 392 -4.50 -6.72 -17.17
N ASP A 393 -5.18 -5.77 -17.81
CA ASP A 393 -6.64 -5.70 -17.93
C ASP A 393 -6.99 -5.80 -19.42
N ILE A 394 -7.82 -6.78 -19.77
CA ILE A 394 -8.48 -6.80 -21.07
C ILE A 394 -9.98 -6.86 -20.81
N SER A 395 -10.67 -5.80 -21.22
CA SER A 395 -12.12 -5.67 -21.03
C SER A 395 -12.84 -5.40 -22.36
N ASP A 396 -14.12 -5.77 -22.45
CA ASP A 396 -15.01 -5.45 -23.59
C ASP A 396 -14.43 -5.86 -24.96
N SER A 397 -13.62 -6.92 -25.00
CA SER A 397 -12.78 -7.28 -26.15
C SER A 397 -12.94 -8.76 -26.53
N SER A 398 -12.87 -9.09 -27.81
CA SER A 398 -12.97 -10.49 -28.28
C SER A 398 -11.58 -11.15 -28.31
N ILE A 399 -11.32 -12.05 -27.35
CA ILE A 399 -10.00 -12.67 -27.12
C ILE A 399 -10.04 -14.15 -27.53
N PHE A 400 -9.86 -14.43 -28.81
CA PHE A 400 -10.02 -15.78 -29.35
C PHE A 400 -8.90 -16.78 -29.03
N ASN A 401 -7.68 -16.33 -28.64
CA ASN A 401 -6.53 -17.22 -28.46
C ASN A 401 -5.31 -16.58 -27.73
N VAL A 402 -5.40 -16.20 -26.45
CA VAL A 402 -4.20 -15.77 -25.68
C VAL A 402 -3.55 -16.97 -24.99
N ASP A 403 -2.36 -17.35 -25.45
CA ASP A 403 -1.56 -18.38 -24.81
C ASP A 403 -0.77 -17.81 -23.62
N PHE A 404 -1.38 -17.84 -22.43
CA PHE A 404 -0.70 -17.46 -21.19
C PHE A 404 0.39 -18.47 -20.74
N THR A 405 0.61 -19.59 -21.45
CA THR A 405 1.50 -20.66 -20.96
C THR A 405 2.98 -20.32 -20.93
N ASN A 406 3.42 -19.32 -21.72
CA ASN A 406 4.82 -18.92 -21.83
C ASN A 406 4.97 -17.40 -21.72
N GLY A 407 5.94 -16.92 -20.94
CA GLY A 407 6.38 -15.51 -20.94
C GLY A 407 5.93 -14.70 -19.72
N PHE A 408 4.65 -14.77 -19.35
CA PHE A 408 4.01 -14.06 -18.21
C PHE A 408 4.46 -14.52 -16.80
N SER A 409 5.70 -14.99 -16.66
CA SER A 409 6.30 -15.43 -15.39
C SER A 409 6.42 -14.35 -14.29
N LYS A 410 5.99 -13.12 -14.57
CA LYS A 410 5.89 -11.99 -13.63
C LYS A 410 4.48 -11.42 -13.49
N LEU A 411 3.49 -11.96 -14.20
CA LEU A 411 2.11 -11.47 -14.11
C LEU A 411 1.59 -11.79 -12.70
N GLU A 412 1.28 -10.73 -11.94
CA GLU A 412 0.80 -10.78 -10.57
C GLU A 412 -0.70 -10.49 -10.50
N GLN A 413 -1.23 -9.73 -11.48
CA GLN A 413 -2.64 -9.38 -11.57
C GLN A 413 -3.15 -9.52 -13.02
N LEU A 414 -4.35 -10.09 -13.17
CA LEU A 414 -5.03 -10.25 -14.44
C LEU A 414 -6.52 -9.93 -14.27
N VAL A 415 -7.05 -9.04 -15.10
CA VAL A 415 -8.48 -8.78 -15.24
C VAL A 415 -8.91 -9.16 -16.64
N ILE A 416 -9.98 -9.95 -16.75
CA ILE A 416 -10.67 -10.25 -17.99
C ILE A 416 -12.15 -9.94 -17.74
N SER A 417 -12.70 -8.93 -18.42
CA SER A 417 -14.10 -8.48 -18.20
C SER A 417 -14.88 -8.34 -19.50
N ASN A 418 -16.10 -8.87 -19.58
CA ASN A 418 -17.00 -8.77 -20.74
C ASN A 418 -16.34 -9.15 -22.10
N CYS A 419 -15.48 -10.17 -22.09
CA CYS A 419 -14.77 -10.65 -23.28
C CYS A 419 -15.44 -11.85 -23.95
N GLU A 420 -15.41 -11.89 -25.28
CA GLU A 420 -15.72 -13.11 -26.03
C GLU A 420 -14.52 -14.06 -25.98
N LEU A 421 -14.65 -15.16 -25.25
CA LEU A 421 -13.58 -16.15 -25.02
C LEU A 421 -13.93 -17.50 -25.67
N GLU A 422 -12.91 -18.20 -26.17
CA GLU A 422 -13.00 -19.63 -26.44
C GLU A 422 -12.53 -20.41 -25.19
N PRO A 423 -13.44 -20.98 -24.36
CA PRO A 423 -13.08 -21.41 -23.01
C PRO A 423 -12.08 -22.57 -22.99
N GLU A 424 -12.17 -23.48 -23.98
CA GLU A 424 -11.24 -24.60 -24.16
C GLU A 424 -9.78 -24.16 -24.42
N LYS A 425 -9.55 -22.87 -24.75
CA LYS A 425 -8.24 -22.30 -25.04
C LYS A 425 -7.69 -21.40 -23.92
N LEU A 426 -8.49 -20.99 -22.94
CA LEU A 426 -8.04 -20.13 -21.84
C LEU A 426 -7.25 -20.95 -20.81
N ASN A 427 -5.95 -21.11 -21.03
CA ASN A 427 -5.07 -21.85 -20.12
C ASN A 427 -4.21 -20.94 -19.24
N LEU A 428 -4.68 -20.66 -18.02
CA LEU A 428 -3.96 -19.86 -17.02
C LEU A 428 -3.03 -20.69 -16.11
N SER A 429 -2.95 -22.03 -16.26
CA SER A 429 -2.29 -22.92 -15.29
C SER A 429 -0.77 -22.72 -15.13
N SER A 430 -0.15 -21.94 -16.02
CA SER A 430 1.25 -21.53 -16.01
C SER A 430 1.55 -20.35 -15.06
N LEU A 431 0.53 -19.56 -14.69
CA LEU A 431 0.67 -18.25 -14.06
C LEU A 431 0.95 -18.33 -12.56
N SER A 432 2.03 -19.04 -12.20
CA SER A 432 2.42 -19.30 -10.78
C SER A 432 2.66 -18.05 -9.92
N ASN A 433 2.87 -16.88 -10.51
CA ASN A 433 3.02 -15.61 -9.79
C ASN A 433 1.74 -14.78 -9.71
N LEU A 434 0.63 -15.23 -10.30
CA LEU A 434 -0.66 -14.56 -10.17
C LEU A 434 -1.11 -14.56 -8.70
N ARG A 435 -1.63 -13.41 -8.26
CA ARG A 435 -2.15 -13.13 -6.91
C ARG A 435 -3.55 -12.57 -6.96
N SER A 436 -3.86 -11.78 -7.99
CA SER A 436 -5.21 -11.26 -8.24
C SER A 436 -5.73 -11.77 -9.59
N LEU A 437 -6.97 -12.27 -9.61
CA LEU A 437 -7.72 -12.56 -10.82
C LEU A 437 -9.13 -11.96 -10.73
N GLY A 438 -9.45 -11.05 -11.65
CA GLY A 438 -10.81 -10.64 -11.96
C GLY A 438 -11.29 -11.36 -13.23
N TYR A 439 -12.42 -12.06 -13.14
CA TYR A 439 -13.02 -12.77 -14.28
C TYR A 439 -14.53 -12.49 -14.31
N GLU A 440 -14.94 -11.49 -15.07
CA GLU A 440 -16.26 -10.87 -14.99
C GLU A 440 -16.98 -10.95 -16.36
N TYR A 441 -18.24 -11.40 -16.42
CA TYR A 441 -19.11 -11.33 -17.61
C TYR A 441 -18.65 -12.05 -18.93
N ASN A 442 -17.43 -12.62 -19.02
CA ASN A 442 -16.89 -13.47 -20.12
C ASN A 442 -17.33 -14.96 -20.10
N THR A 443 -18.15 -15.44 -21.04
CA THR A 443 -18.69 -16.83 -21.02
C THR A 443 -17.60 -17.93 -21.01
N GLY A 444 -17.66 -18.94 -20.12
CA GLY A 444 -16.79 -20.12 -20.23
C GLY A 444 -16.75 -21.10 -19.05
N ASP A 445 -16.10 -22.25 -19.24
CA ASP A 445 -15.79 -23.22 -18.17
C ASP A 445 -14.62 -22.72 -17.30
N LEU A 446 -14.84 -22.70 -15.99
CA LEU A 446 -13.91 -22.18 -14.99
C LEU A 446 -12.96 -23.24 -14.40
N CYS A 447 -12.95 -24.48 -14.90
CA CYS A 447 -12.08 -25.56 -14.39
C CYS A 447 -10.58 -25.17 -14.29
N PHE A 448 -10.10 -24.18 -15.06
CA PHE A 448 -8.73 -23.67 -14.96
C PHE A 448 -8.39 -23.06 -13.59
N LEU A 449 -9.38 -22.48 -12.87
CA LEU A 449 -9.21 -21.84 -11.57
C LEU A 449 -8.58 -22.78 -10.53
N SER A 450 -8.92 -24.08 -10.60
CA SER A 450 -8.39 -25.14 -9.72
C SER A 450 -6.86 -25.23 -9.67
N ASN A 451 -6.15 -24.68 -10.67
CA ASN A 451 -4.69 -24.70 -10.78
C ASN A 451 -4.00 -23.43 -10.24
N LEU A 452 -4.76 -22.37 -9.90
CA LEU A 452 -4.21 -21.04 -9.57
C LEU A 452 -3.90 -20.90 -8.07
N THR A 453 -3.27 -21.91 -7.47
CA THR A 453 -3.16 -22.11 -6.00
C THR A 453 -2.50 -20.98 -5.20
N ASN A 454 -1.91 -19.98 -5.86
CA ASN A 454 -1.26 -18.84 -5.21
C ASN A 454 -2.12 -17.57 -5.23
N LEU A 455 -3.36 -17.60 -5.74
CA LEU A 455 -4.27 -16.46 -5.66
C LEU A 455 -4.55 -16.07 -4.20
N GLU A 456 -4.54 -14.76 -3.97
CA GLU A 456 -4.90 -14.09 -2.71
C GLU A 456 -6.21 -13.31 -2.87
N TYR A 457 -6.51 -12.85 -4.09
CA TYR A 457 -7.77 -12.21 -4.49
C TYR A 457 -8.36 -12.94 -5.71
N LEU A 458 -9.63 -13.31 -5.64
CA LEU A 458 -10.42 -13.83 -6.77
C LEU A 458 -11.77 -13.13 -6.82
N ARG A 459 -12.10 -12.55 -7.98
CA ARG A 459 -13.43 -12.04 -8.31
C ARG A 459 -14.00 -12.79 -9.51
N VAL A 460 -15.23 -13.29 -9.39
CA VAL A 460 -15.99 -13.94 -10.48
C VAL A 460 -17.43 -13.43 -10.49
N ILE A 461 -17.88 -12.80 -11.58
CA ILE A 461 -19.19 -12.13 -11.64
C ILE A 461 -19.97 -12.54 -12.90
N GLY A 462 -21.24 -12.91 -12.76
CA GLY A 462 -22.23 -12.88 -13.85
C GLY A 462 -22.45 -14.16 -14.66
N TYR A 463 -22.33 -15.36 -14.08
CA TYR A 463 -22.27 -16.62 -14.85
C TYR A 463 -23.26 -17.73 -14.54
N ASP A 464 -24.18 -17.52 -13.61
CA ASP A 464 -24.81 -18.64 -12.90
C ASP A 464 -23.76 -19.59 -12.28
N PHE A 465 -22.63 -19.06 -11.76
CA PHE A 465 -21.67 -19.90 -11.04
C PHE A 465 -22.36 -20.54 -9.82
N GLU A 466 -22.43 -21.87 -9.75
CA GLU A 466 -23.20 -22.59 -8.72
C GLU A 466 -22.33 -23.38 -7.72
N ASP A 467 -21.13 -23.82 -8.12
CA ASP A 467 -20.34 -24.83 -7.43
C ASP A 467 -18.92 -24.35 -7.08
N LEU A 468 -18.64 -24.21 -5.79
CA LEU A 468 -17.34 -23.79 -5.25
C LEU A 468 -16.29 -24.91 -5.27
N SER A 469 -16.65 -26.16 -5.57
CA SER A 469 -15.73 -27.32 -5.51
C SER A 469 -14.50 -27.15 -6.41
N ILE A 470 -14.64 -26.47 -7.56
CA ILE A 470 -13.53 -26.18 -8.47
C ILE A 470 -12.46 -25.26 -7.88
N LEU A 471 -12.80 -24.52 -6.81
CA LEU A 471 -11.91 -23.59 -6.13
C LEU A 471 -11.08 -24.26 -5.02
N GLU A 472 -11.29 -25.54 -4.72
CA GLU A 472 -10.83 -26.20 -3.49
C GLU A 472 -9.32 -26.09 -3.18
N ASN A 473 -8.48 -25.89 -4.20
CA ASN A 473 -7.02 -25.76 -4.06
C ASN A 473 -6.54 -24.31 -3.81
N LEU A 474 -7.44 -23.32 -3.80
CA LEU A 474 -7.15 -21.89 -3.63
C LEU A 474 -6.99 -21.49 -2.15
N VAL A 475 -6.23 -22.27 -1.39
CA VAL A 475 -6.08 -22.15 0.08
C VAL A 475 -5.40 -20.85 0.56
N ASN A 476 -4.83 -20.05 -0.36
CA ASN A 476 -4.19 -18.77 -0.08
C ASN A 476 -5.12 -17.55 -0.22
N LEU A 477 -6.37 -17.74 -0.64
CA LEU A 477 -7.34 -16.65 -0.78
C LEU A 477 -7.55 -15.92 0.55
N LYS A 478 -7.51 -14.59 0.46
CA LYS A 478 -7.87 -13.61 1.49
C LYS A 478 -9.18 -12.91 1.15
N THR A 479 -9.40 -12.66 -0.15
CA THR A 479 -10.63 -12.05 -0.67
C THR A 479 -11.23 -12.95 -1.74
N LEU A 480 -12.50 -13.32 -1.56
CA LEU A 480 -13.29 -14.06 -2.52
C LEU A 480 -14.57 -13.27 -2.81
N ASP A 481 -14.72 -12.80 -4.04
CA ASP A 481 -15.84 -12.00 -4.51
C ASP A 481 -16.61 -12.74 -5.61
N LEU A 482 -17.81 -13.22 -5.25
CA LEU A 482 -18.68 -14.04 -6.10
C LEU A 482 -20.07 -13.40 -6.25
N ILE A 483 -20.13 -12.06 -6.25
CA ILE A 483 -21.37 -11.29 -6.45
C ILE A 483 -22.06 -11.59 -7.79
N ASN A 484 -23.39 -11.53 -7.82
CA ASN A 484 -24.23 -11.74 -9.01
C ASN A 484 -23.99 -13.11 -9.69
N ASN A 485 -24.16 -14.20 -8.93
CA ASN A 485 -24.07 -15.58 -9.42
C ASN A 485 -25.31 -16.39 -8.99
N ASN A 486 -25.23 -17.72 -9.06
CA ASN A 486 -26.36 -18.62 -8.78
C ASN A 486 -25.97 -19.69 -7.71
N ILE A 487 -25.07 -19.28 -6.80
CA ILE A 487 -24.55 -20.12 -5.71
C ILE A 487 -25.69 -20.45 -4.75
N LYS A 488 -25.82 -21.74 -4.41
CA LYS A 488 -26.79 -22.26 -3.43
C LYS A 488 -26.12 -22.94 -2.25
N ASP A 489 -25.03 -23.67 -2.53
CA ASP A 489 -24.22 -24.37 -1.55
C ASP A 489 -22.86 -23.68 -1.42
N ILE A 490 -22.45 -23.42 -0.18
CA ILE A 490 -21.14 -22.84 0.18
C ILE A 490 -20.33 -23.76 1.10
N ASN A 491 -20.65 -25.05 1.18
CA ASN A 491 -19.95 -26.05 2.00
C ASN A 491 -18.43 -26.04 1.79
N ASP A 492 -17.96 -25.80 0.57
CA ASP A 492 -16.53 -25.73 0.24
C ASP A 492 -15.82 -24.46 0.74
N VAL A 493 -16.55 -23.42 1.18
CA VAL A 493 -15.94 -22.15 1.64
C VAL A 493 -14.99 -22.37 2.83
N VAL A 494 -15.22 -23.40 3.65
CA VAL A 494 -14.37 -23.81 4.79
C VAL A 494 -12.94 -24.14 4.37
N LYS A 495 -12.70 -24.47 3.10
CA LYS A 495 -11.37 -24.75 2.55
C LYS A 495 -10.51 -23.47 2.50
N PHE A 496 -11.12 -22.29 2.50
CA PHE A 496 -10.45 -20.99 2.38
C PHE A 496 -10.20 -20.35 3.77
N SER A 497 -9.55 -21.09 4.67
CA SER A 497 -9.24 -20.67 6.06
C SER A 497 -8.34 -19.42 6.24
N ASN A 498 -8.02 -18.72 5.15
CA ASN A 498 -7.29 -17.45 5.13
C ASN A 498 -8.15 -16.25 4.69
N LEU A 499 -9.44 -16.46 4.37
CA LEU A 499 -10.34 -15.36 4.00
C LEU A 499 -10.50 -14.36 5.14
N SER A 500 -10.24 -13.09 4.83
CA SER A 500 -10.66 -11.92 5.61
C SER A 500 -11.87 -11.23 4.96
N ALA A 501 -12.10 -11.37 3.65
CA ALA A 501 -13.25 -10.81 2.96
C ALA A 501 -13.97 -11.85 2.08
N LEU A 502 -15.30 -11.94 2.21
CA LEU A 502 -16.15 -12.83 1.43
C LEU A 502 -17.40 -12.07 0.95
N ASN A 503 -17.51 -11.87 -0.36
CA ASN A 503 -18.69 -11.29 -0.99
C ASN A 503 -19.46 -12.37 -1.77
N LEU A 504 -20.71 -12.58 -1.36
CA LEU A 504 -21.67 -13.53 -1.91
C LEU A 504 -23.02 -12.84 -2.18
N ASN A 505 -23.03 -11.50 -2.32
CA ASN A 505 -24.23 -10.74 -2.63
C ASN A 505 -24.91 -11.23 -3.93
N ASN A 506 -26.24 -11.14 -3.99
CA ASN A 506 -27.06 -11.51 -5.15
C ASN A 506 -26.76 -12.92 -5.66
N ASN A 507 -27.13 -13.90 -4.84
CA ASN A 507 -27.00 -15.33 -5.07
C ASN A 507 -28.29 -16.05 -4.62
N GLN A 508 -28.25 -17.37 -4.43
CA GLN A 508 -29.41 -18.18 -4.03
C GLN A 508 -29.15 -18.99 -2.74
N ILE A 509 -28.29 -18.48 -1.85
CA ILE A 509 -27.84 -19.17 -0.65
C ILE A 509 -28.97 -19.20 0.40
N GLU A 510 -29.23 -20.38 0.96
CA GLU A 510 -30.18 -20.60 2.07
C GLU A 510 -29.49 -20.98 3.39
N ASN A 511 -28.37 -21.71 3.31
CA ASN A 511 -27.64 -22.23 4.46
C ASN A 511 -26.23 -21.61 4.56
N ILE A 512 -25.91 -21.02 5.71
CA ILE A 512 -24.61 -20.42 6.00
C ILE A 512 -23.83 -21.10 7.14
N GLU A 513 -24.22 -22.30 7.57
CA GLU A 513 -23.47 -23.14 8.55
C GLU A 513 -21.95 -23.20 8.28
N PRO A 514 -21.47 -23.32 7.03
CA PRO A 514 -20.04 -23.33 6.71
C PRO A 514 -19.26 -22.08 7.17
N ILE A 515 -19.90 -20.90 7.23
CA ILE A 515 -19.24 -19.63 7.57
C ILE A 515 -18.73 -19.64 9.02
N SER A 516 -19.36 -20.40 9.92
CA SER A 516 -18.94 -20.56 11.33
C SER A 516 -17.48 -21.01 11.51
N GLN A 517 -16.86 -21.60 10.49
CA GLN A 517 -15.48 -22.09 10.53
C GLN A 517 -14.44 -21.04 10.06
N LEU A 518 -14.89 -19.90 9.51
CA LEU A 518 -14.03 -18.85 8.96
C LEU A 518 -13.61 -17.83 10.04
N SER A 519 -12.85 -18.28 11.03
CA SER A 519 -12.45 -17.49 12.22
C SER A 519 -11.46 -16.34 11.95
N LYS A 520 -11.26 -15.93 10.69
CA LYS A 520 -10.46 -14.78 10.26
C LYS A 520 -11.27 -13.79 9.42
N LEU A 521 -12.54 -14.09 9.20
CA LEU A 521 -13.39 -13.29 8.32
C LEU A 521 -13.76 -11.98 9.01
N GLU A 522 -13.38 -10.87 8.39
CA GLU A 522 -13.58 -9.48 8.85
C GLU A 522 -14.76 -8.85 8.09
N TYR A 523 -14.86 -9.09 6.76
CA TYR A 523 -15.89 -8.52 5.89
C TYR A 523 -16.74 -9.61 5.25
N LEU A 524 -18.06 -9.56 5.46
CA LEU A 524 -19.01 -10.55 4.95
C LEU A 524 -20.21 -9.87 4.26
N TYR A 525 -20.39 -10.15 2.98
CA TYR A 525 -21.50 -9.61 2.19
C TYR A 525 -22.39 -10.76 1.70
N LEU A 526 -23.64 -10.79 2.15
CA LEU A 526 -24.64 -11.86 1.94
C LEU A 526 -26.02 -11.30 1.53
N SER A 527 -26.11 -10.03 1.14
CA SER A 527 -27.36 -9.41 0.71
C SER A 527 -27.92 -10.05 -0.56
N ASP A 528 -29.22 -9.92 -0.83
CA ASP A 528 -29.90 -10.52 -1.98
C ASP A 528 -29.69 -12.05 -2.04
N ASN A 529 -30.12 -12.74 -0.97
CA ASN A 529 -30.06 -14.19 -0.86
C ASN A 529 -31.38 -14.74 -0.27
N LYS A 530 -31.39 -16.00 0.16
CA LYS A 530 -32.57 -16.68 0.72
C LYS A 530 -32.33 -17.16 2.17
N ILE A 531 -31.36 -16.56 2.85
CA ILE A 531 -30.90 -16.96 4.19
C ILE A 531 -32.02 -16.75 5.20
N LYS A 532 -32.20 -17.71 6.11
CA LYS A 532 -33.22 -17.68 7.18
C LYS A 532 -32.60 -17.75 8.57
N ASP A 533 -31.62 -18.64 8.71
CA ASP A 533 -30.90 -18.89 9.95
C ASP A 533 -29.52 -18.23 9.89
N ILE A 534 -29.26 -17.33 10.84
CA ILE A 534 -27.97 -16.65 11.02
C ILE A 534 -27.25 -17.08 12.30
N SER A 535 -27.71 -18.15 12.96
CA SER A 535 -26.99 -18.79 14.06
C SER A 535 -25.54 -19.22 13.76
N PRO A 536 -25.13 -19.52 12.52
CA PRO A 536 -23.73 -19.78 12.19
C PRO A 536 -22.79 -18.59 12.35
N LEU A 537 -23.31 -17.36 12.41
CA LEU A 537 -22.50 -16.16 12.63
C LEU A 537 -22.18 -15.93 14.11
N ASN A 538 -22.84 -16.66 15.01
CA ASN A 538 -22.62 -16.56 16.45
C ASN A 538 -21.17 -16.90 16.81
N ASN A 539 -20.54 -16.06 17.63
CA ASN A 539 -19.13 -16.13 18.06
C ASN A 539 -18.06 -15.80 16.98
N LEU A 540 -18.44 -15.34 15.78
CA LEU A 540 -17.48 -14.76 14.81
C LEU A 540 -17.14 -13.30 15.18
N TYR A 541 -16.62 -13.10 16.39
CA TYR A 541 -16.37 -11.79 16.99
C TYR A 541 -15.34 -10.92 16.27
N GLN A 542 -14.61 -11.47 15.30
CA GLN A 542 -13.67 -10.75 14.45
C GLN A 542 -14.30 -10.13 13.19
N LEU A 543 -15.60 -10.35 12.95
CA LEU A 543 -16.32 -9.63 11.89
C LEU A 543 -16.40 -8.14 12.22
N GLU A 544 -15.99 -7.32 11.26
CA GLU A 544 -16.09 -5.85 11.28
C GLU A 544 -17.33 -5.37 10.50
N THR A 545 -17.74 -6.08 9.45
CA THR A 545 -18.86 -5.67 8.58
C THR A 545 -19.65 -6.87 8.06
N ILE A 546 -20.98 -6.80 8.17
CA ILE A 546 -21.93 -7.83 7.71
C ILE A 546 -23.08 -7.17 6.94
N TYR A 547 -23.26 -7.53 5.67
CA TYR A 547 -24.42 -7.13 4.86
C TYR A 547 -25.36 -8.31 4.65
N LEU A 548 -26.63 -8.15 5.05
CA LEU A 548 -27.68 -9.18 5.10
C LEU A 548 -29.02 -8.73 4.46
N GLN A 549 -29.07 -7.56 3.82
CA GLN A 549 -30.31 -7.01 3.26
C GLN A 549 -30.92 -7.95 2.20
N ARG A 550 -32.22 -7.86 1.98
CA ARG A 550 -32.99 -8.65 1.00
C ARG A 550 -32.77 -10.16 1.17
N ASN A 551 -33.06 -10.65 2.38
CA ASN A 551 -33.02 -12.06 2.78
C ASN A 551 -34.37 -12.53 3.37
N GLN A 552 -34.41 -13.72 3.97
CA GLN A 552 -35.61 -14.31 4.61
C GLN A 552 -35.40 -14.56 6.12
N ILE A 553 -34.52 -13.78 6.74
CA ILE A 553 -34.16 -13.90 8.16
C ILE A 553 -35.39 -13.58 9.02
N THR A 554 -35.60 -14.34 10.09
CA THR A 554 -36.70 -14.10 11.05
C THR A 554 -36.24 -14.04 12.51
N ASP A 555 -35.01 -14.43 12.81
CA ASP A 555 -34.43 -14.39 14.16
C ASP A 555 -33.05 -13.73 14.16
N VAL A 556 -32.97 -12.53 14.73
CA VAL A 556 -31.73 -11.74 14.84
C VAL A 556 -30.96 -11.99 16.14
N ARG A 557 -31.50 -12.79 17.07
CA ARG A 557 -30.85 -13.07 18.38
C ARG A 557 -29.43 -13.64 18.27
N PRO A 558 -29.04 -14.45 17.27
CA PRO A 558 -27.69 -15.04 17.25
C PRO A 558 -26.54 -14.06 16.97
N ILE A 559 -26.83 -12.89 16.40
CA ILE A 559 -25.83 -11.85 16.09
C ILE A 559 -25.78 -10.71 17.13
N LYS A 560 -26.65 -10.76 18.16
CA LYS A 560 -26.80 -9.70 19.18
C LYS A 560 -25.53 -9.35 19.97
N ASP A 561 -24.57 -10.28 20.02
CA ASP A 561 -23.33 -10.16 20.81
C ASP A 561 -22.10 -9.88 19.90
N LEU A 562 -22.31 -9.66 18.60
CA LEU A 562 -21.26 -9.24 17.66
C LEU A 562 -21.08 -7.72 17.70
N THR A 563 -19.83 -7.27 17.53
CA THR A 563 -19.47 -5.84 17.44
C THR A 563 -19.35 -5.33 16.00
N ALA A 564 -19.68 -6.16 15.02
CA ALA A 564 -19.63 -5.81 13.61
C ALA A 564 -20.66 -4.71 13.28
N TYR A 565 -20.36 -3.90 12.26
CA TYR A 565 -21.38 -3.14 11.55
C TYR A 565 -22.32 -4.13 10.83
N ILE A 566 -23.63 -4.07 11.07
CA ILE A 566 -24.59 -4.99 10.43
C ILE A 566 -25.66 -4.19 9.70
N SER A 567 -25.94 -4.54 8.44
CA SER A 567 -27.03 -3.95 7.68
C SER A 567 -27.99 -5.03 7.18
N MET A 568 -29.27 -4.92 7.53
CA MET A 568 -30.35 -5.87 7.25
C MET A 568 -31.64 -5.12 6.85
N ASP A 569 -32.73 -5.82 6.56
CA ASP A 569 -34.02 -5.19 6.19
C ASP A 569 -34.84 -4.79 7.44
N ASP A 570 -35.59 -3.70 7.36
CA ASP A 570 -36.40 -3.14 8.46
C ASP A 570 -37.69 -3.92 8.82
N GLN A 571 -37.89 -5.12 8.26
CA GLN A 571 -39.18 -5.83 8.24
C GLN A 571 -39.20 -7.07 9.16
N PHE A 572 -39.11 -6.87 10.49
CA PHE A 572 -39.23 -7.96 11.47
C PHE A 572 -40.55 -7.88 12.26
N VAL A 573 -41.37 -8.93 12.12
CA VAL A 573 -42.69 -9.07 12.76
C VAL A 573 -42.56 -9.52 14.21
N GLU A 574 -43.51 -9.08 15.03
CA GLU A 574 -43.69 -9.36 16.47
C GLU A 574 -43.21 -10.76 16.92
N LEU A 575 -42.37 -10.80 17.97
CA LEU A 575 -42.17 -12.03 18.75
C LEU A 575 -43.46 -12.38 19.48
N GLU A 576 -43.98 -13.59 19.22
CA GLU A 576 -45.23 -14.11 19.81
C GLU A 576 -45.27 -14.03 21.35
N GLU A 577 -46.49 -13.88 21.88
CA GLU A 577 -46.78 -13.73 23.31
C GLU A 577 -46.08 -14.76 24.19
N VAL A 578 -45.26 -14.29 25.15
CA VAL A 578 -44.76 -15.13 26.23
C VAL A 578 -45.88 -15.32 27.27
N GLY A 579 -46.37 -16.56 27.39
CA GLY A 579 -47.52 -16.90 28.23
C GLY A 579 -47.34 -16.68 29.75
N GLU A 580 -48.46 -16.75 30.48
CA GLU A 580 -48.60 -16.37 31.89
C GLU A 580 -47.48 -16.83 32.84
N VAL A 581 -46.78 -15.87 33.46
CA VAL A 581 -45.84 -16.09 34.58
C VAL A 581 -46.49 -15.66 35.90
N LYS A 582 -46.23 -16.41 36.98
CA LYS A 582 -46.86 -16.23 38.29
C LYS A 582 -46.09 -15.24 39.18
N PRO A 583 -46.71 -14.65 40.23
CA PRO A 583 -46.00 -13.78 41.16
C PRO A 583 -45.00 -14.59 41.99
N GLY A 584 -43.70 -14.46 41.70
CA GLY A 584 -42.63 -15.13 42.45
C GLY A 584 -41.32 -15.36 41.70
N ASP A 585 -41.33 -15.36 40.36
CA ASP A 585 -40.12 -15.56 39.56
C ASP A 585 -39.45 -14.22 39.23
N ASP A 586 -38.21 -14.03 39.70
CA ASP A 586 -37.42 -12.80 39.52
C ASP A 586 -36.65 -12.84 38.19
N PHE A 587 -37.36 -12.61 37.08
CA PHE A 587 -36.75 -12.53 35.75
C PHE A 587 -36.26 -11.11 35.45
N THR A 588 -34.94 -10.94 35.44
CA THR A 588 -34.29 -9.71 35.01
C THR A 588 -34.50 -9.50 33.50
N TYR A 589 -35.43 -8.63 33.13
CA TYR A 589 -35.68 -8.24 31.75
C TYR A 589 -34.44 -7.53 31.18
N ILE A 590 -33.75 -8.18 30.24
CA ILE A 590 -32.69 -7.59 29.42
C ILE A 590 -33.27 -7.38 28.02
N PRO A 591 -33.41 -6.13 27.54
CA PRO A 591 -33.91 -5.89 26.19
C PRO A 591 -32.91 -6.40 25.14
N PRO A 592 -33.38 -6.89 23.98
CA PRO A 592 -32.48 -7.21 22.87
C PRO A 592 -31.81 -5.93 22.36
N VAL A 593 -30.49 -5.94 22.29
CA VAL A 593 -29.72 -4.93 21.54
C VAL A 593 -29.73 -5.36 20.09
N VAL A 594 -30.38 -4.57 19.24
CA VAL A 594 -30.16 -4.58 17.79
C VAL A 594 -29.27 -3.38 17.51
N TYR A 595 -28.11 -3.62 16.92
CA TYR A 595 -27.24 -2.55 16.45
C TYR A 595 -27.76 -2.08 15.09
N ASP A 596 -28.12 -0.81 14.99
CA ASP A 596 -28.15 -0.12 13.70
C ASP A 596 -26.76 0.51 13.42
N ARG A 597 -26.65 1.26 12.34
CA ARG A 597 -25.39 1.78 11.81
C ARG A 597 -24.63 2.61 12.86
N ASP A 598 -23.31 2.64 12.70
CA ASP A 598 -22.40 3.57 13.40
C ASP A 598 -22.13 3.21 14.89
N GLY A 599 -21.35 2.14 15.08
CA GLY A 599 -21.03 1.55 16.37
C GLY A 599 -20.18 2.43 17.30
N THR A 600 -20.84 3.26 18.13
CA THR A 600 -20.19 3.97 19.25
C THR A 600 -20.85 3.71 20.62
N ASN A 601 -20.03 3.79 21.67
CA ASN A 601 -20.12 3.11 22.97
C ASN A 601 -21.40 3.22 23.84
N LEU A 602 -21.60 2.14 24.62
CA LEU A 602 -22.24 2.04 25.94
C LEU A 602 -22.75 3.34 26.60
N THR A 603 -24.08 3.45 26.80
CA THR A 603 -24.63 3.76 28.13
C THR A 603 -26.09 3.30 28.29
N ARG A 604 -26.46 2.88 29.50
CA ARG A 604 -27.86 2.66 29.87
C ARG A 604 -28.62 3.99 29.81
N HIS A 605 -29.87 4.00 29.36
CA HIS A 605 -31.00 4.42 30.21
C HIS A 605 -32.35 4.04 29.59
N SER A 606 -33.28 3.58 30.43
CA SER A 606 -34.59 3.06 30.05
C SER A 606 -35.70 4.10 30.19
N SER A 607 -36.45 4.37 29.12
CA SER A 607 -37.76 5.04 29.22
C SER A 607 -38.64 4.78 27.98
N VAL A 608 -39.64 3.91 28.11
CA VAL A 608 -40.75 3.81 27.15
C VAL A 608 -41.82 4.83 27.52
N SER A 609 -42.36 5.54 26.53
CA SER A 609 -43.60 6.32 26.67
C SER A 609 -44.31 6.39 25.31
N LEU A 610 -45.36 5.58 25.16
CA LEU A 610 -46.22 5.55 23.98
C LEU A 610 -47.36 6.56 24.12
N TYR A 611 -47.62 7.36 23.08
CA TYR A 611 -48.90 8.07 22.91
C TYR A 611 -49.42 8.03 21.46
N ASN A 612 -50.23 7.01 21.22
CA ASN A 612 -51.34 6.86 20.26
C ASN A 612 -51.88 8.14 19.58
N MET A 613 -52.10 8.10 18.25
CA MET A 613 -53.24 8.78 17.58
C MET A 613 -53.78 8.05 16.33
N HIS A 614 -55.06 7.64 16.38
CA HIS A 614 -56.14 7.67 15.34
C HIS A 614 -55.90 7.14 13.91
N GLY A 615 -56.87 6.55 13.17
CA GLY A 615 -58.29 6.22 13.35
C GLY A 615 -58.87 5.75 11.98
N ASN A 616 -59.82 4.80 11.88
CA ASN A 616 -61.26 5.08 11.77
C ASN A 616 -62.13 3.80 11.69
N ASP A 617 -63.40 3.92 12.12
CA ASP A 617 -64.61 3.18 11.73
C ASP A 617 -64.60 1.62 11.74
N SER A 618 -65.36 0.91 12.58
CA SER A 618 -66.77 1.14 12.95
C SER A 618 -67.31 0.03 13.89
N GLY A 619 -68.44 0.26 14.61
CA GLY A 619 -69.38 -0.85 14.89
C GLY A 619 -69.54 -1.46 16.30
N THR A 620 -69.72 -0.66 17.36
CA THR A 620 -70.71 -0.89 18.46
C THR A 620 -70.75 -2.14 19.39
N TYR A 621 -70.67 -1.83 20.71
CA TYR A 621 -71.47 -2.31 21.87
C TYR A 621 -71.04 -3.45 22.82
N GLN A 622 -71.10 -3.08 24.14
CA GLN A 622 -71.42 -3.87 25.35
C GLN A 622 -70.40 -4.84 25.99
N VAL A 623 -69.83 -4.44 27.15
CA VAL A 623 -69.68 -5.32 28.35
C VAL A 623 -69.85 -4.49 29.64
N GLU A 624 -70.52 -5.05 30.65
CA GLU A 624 -70.76 -4.45 31.99
C GLU A 624 -69.73 -4.90 33.06
N ARG A 625 -69.42 -3.98 34.01
CA ARG A 625 -69.05 -4.19 35.45
C ARG A 625 -67.79 -5.01 35.83
N GLY A 626 -66.93 -4.43 36.68
CA GLY A 626 -65.79 -5.18 37.28
C GLY A 626 -65.13 -4.74 38.61
N ARG A 627 -65.39 -3.54 39.16
CA ARG A 627 -64.91 -3.04 40.48
C ARG A 627 -63.41 -3.23 40.86
N ALA A 628 -62.71 -2.10 41.00
CA ALA A 628 -61.66 -1.93 42.03
C ALA A 628 -61.98 -0.66 42.86
N ILE A 629 -61.70 -0.68 44.16
CA ILE A 629 -61.93 0.46 45.07
C ILE A 629 -60.60 0.94 45.64
N ILE A 630 -60.26 2.20 45.35
CA ILE A 630 -59.22 2.96 46.05
C ILE A 630 -59.87 3.64 47.28
N LYS A 631 -59.16 3.73 48.40
CA LYS A 631 -59.20 4.93 49.25
C LYS A 631 -57.97 5.06 50.15
N SER A 632 -57.26 6.16 49.96
CA SER A 632 -56.21 6.66 50.86
C SER A 632 -56.80 7.28 52.14
N ILE A 633 -55.93 7.42 53.14
CA ILE A 633 -56.18 8.15 54.40
C ILE A 633 -56.15 9.65 54.11
N PRO A 634 -56.96 10.46 54.83
CA PRO A 634 -56.36 11.64 55.45
C PRO A 634 -56.83 11.90 56.91
N THR A 635 -55.84 12.22 57.75
CA THR A 635 -55.85 13.15 58.92
C THR A 635 -57.05 13.19 59.88
N TYR A 636 -56.74 12.93 61.17
CA TYR A 636 -57.62 13.18 62.32
C TYR A 636 -57.76 14.69 62.61
N GLY A 637 -58.99 15.21 62.77
CA GLY A 637 -59.21 16.65 62.99
C GLY A 637 -60.66 17.09 63.26
N GLU A 638 -61.18 16.74 64.45
CA GLU A 638 -62.24 17.45 65.21
C GLU A 638 -63.73 17.52 64.73
N LEU A 639 -64.57 17.90 65.73
CA LEU A 639 -65.96 18.41 65.72
C LEU A 639 -67.22 17.47 65.71
N ILE A 640 -67.79 17.35 66.93
CA ILE A 640 -69.15 17.80 67.33
C ILE A 640 -70.42 16.89 67.22
N GLN A 641 -70.98 16.63 68.41
CA GLN A 641 -72.40 16.53 68.87
C GLN A 641 -73.35 15.37 68.41
N TYR A 642 -74.01 14.60 69.30
CA TYR A 642 -75.14 14.88 70.26
C TYR A 642 -76.52 14.88 69.54
N VAL A 643 -77.62 14.24 69.98
CA VAL A 643 -78.04 13.51 71.23
C VAL A 643 -79.10 12.43 70.84
N ARG A 644 -79.39 11.35 71.59
CA ARG A 644 -80.41 11.15 72.68
C ARG A 644 -80.74 9.64 72.71
N ALA A 645 -81.20 8.96 73.76
CA ALA A 645 -81.74 9.25 75.10
C ALA A 645 -81.53 7.95 75.96
N GLU A 646 -81.79 7.78 77.27
CA GLU A 646 -82.23 8.56 78.45
C GLU A 646 -81.89 7.67 79.71
N LYS A 647 -82.13 7.94 81.01
CA LYS A 647 -82.84 9.01 81.75
C LYS A 647 -82.27 9.20 83.17
N ASP A 648 -82.56 10.38 83.74
CA ASP A 648 -82.68 10.76 85.16
C ASP A 648 -81.90 10.06 86.31
N GLN A 649 -81.02 10.87 86.92
CA GLN A 649 -81.05 11.32 88.33
C GLN A 649 -80.09 10.78 89.42
N ARG A 650 -79.04 11.61 89.61
CA ARG A 650 -78.51 12.19 90.88
C ARG A 650 -77.25 11.58 91.53
N PHE A 651 -76.55 12.51 92.18
CA PHE A 651 -75.47 12.38 93.17
C PHE A 651 -74.10 11.84 92.72
N SER A 652 -73.21 12.80 92.44
CA SER A 652 -71.99 13.03 93.22
C SER A 652 -71.55 11.88 94.15
N TYR A 653 -70.43 11.20 93.81
CA TYR A 653 -69.31 11.01 94.74
C TYR A 653 -68.02 10.59 94.00
N SER A 654 -66.93 11.33 94.25
CA SER A 654 -65.52 10.89 94.13
C SER A 654 -65.05 10.12 92.88
N ALA A 655 -64.60 10.84 91.86
CA ALA A 655 -63.75 10.31 90.78
C ALA A 655 -62.30 10.01 91.28
N ARG A 656 -62.12 8.91 92.05
CA ARG A 656 -60.80 8.59 92.65
C ARG A 656 -60.37 7.11 92.62
N ILE A 657 -61.08 6.23 91.90
CA ILE A 657 -60.77 4.77 91.89
C ILE A 657 -60.37 4.22 90.50
N CYS A 658 -60.78 4.82 89.38
CA CYS A 658 -60.51 4.26 88.05
C CYS A 658 -59.12 4.55 87.44
N GLN A 659 -58.24 5.31 88.10
CA GLN A 659 -56.90 5.62 87.56
C GLN A 659 -55.79 4.66 88.05
N LYS A 660 -56.09 3.76 89.02
CA LYS A 660 -55.08 2.90 89.66
C LYS A 660 -55.05 1.44 89.15
N LEU A 661 -55.78 1.12 88.08
CA LEU A 661 -55.94 -0.25 87.55
C LEU A 661 -55.64 -0.40 86.04
N LEU A 662 -55.18 0.66 85.37
CA LEU A 662 -54.77 0.63 83.94
C LEU A 662 -53.30 0.98 83.70
N GLY A 663 -52.56 1.47 84.71
CA GLY A 663 -51.13 1.79 84.58
C GLY A 663 -50.17 0.60 84.74
N SER A 664 -50.60 -0.51 85.33
CA SER A 664 -49.71 -1.53 85.91
C SER A 664 -49.29 -2.70 84.99
N LYS A 665 -49.29 -2.50 83.66
CA LYS A 665 -48.86 -3.54 82.69
C LYS A 665 -48.16 -3.05 81.42
N ILE A 666 -47.97 -1.75 81.23
CA ILE A 666 -47.37 -1.19 80.02
C ILE A 666 -45.92 -0.81 80.34
N ARG A 667 -44.94 -1.51 79.77
CA ARG A 667 -43.51 -1.18 79.92
C ARG A 667 -43.18 0.18 79.27
N PRO A 668 -42.12 0.88 79.69
CA PRO A 668 -41.61 2.06 78.99
C PRO A 668 -41.32 1.77 77.52
N SER A 669 -41.76 2.65 76.63
CA SER A 669 -41.41 2.65 75.22
C SER A 669 -40.08 3.39 75.04
N VAL A 670 -39.12 2.75 74.36
CA VAL A 670 -37.82 3.35 74.04
C VAL A 670 -37.69 3.52 72.53
N THR A 671 -37.11 4.64 72.10
CA THR A 671 -36.73 4.90 70.70
C THR A 671 -35.31 5.46 70.63
N GLY A 672 -34.72 5.46 69.42
CA GLY A 672 -33.32 5.85 69.19
C GLY A 672 -32.30 4.72 69.36
N VAL A 673 -32.65 3.67 70.13
CA VAL A 673 -31.96 2.37 70.16
C VAL A 673 -32.96 1.22 70.07
N SER A 674 -32.54 0.09 69.49
CA SER A 674 -33.30 -1.16 69.39
C SER A 674 -32.51 -2.31 70.01
N HIS A 675 -33.22 -3.33 70.54
CA HIS A 675 -32.60 -4.51 71.12
C HIS A 675 -31.79 -5.29 70.06
N ASN A 676 -30.52 -5.56 70.36
CA ASN A 676 -29.45 -6.03 69.48
C ASN A 676 -29.14 -5.12 68.28
N GLY A 677 -29.40 -3.82 68.38
CA GLY A 677 -28.98 -2.83 67.39
C GLY A 677 -27.46 -2.61 67.42
N ILE A 678 -26.84 -2.44 66.24
CA ILE A 678 -25.44 -2.07 66.07
C ILE A 678 -25.40 -0.74 65.30
N TYR A 679 -24.57 0.21 65.73
CA TYR A 679 -24.59 1.58 65.24
C TYR A 679 -23.17 2.11 64.93
N ASN A 680 -22.94 2.52 63.68
CA ASN A 680 -21.75 3.26 63.22
C ASN A 680 -21.68 4.73 63.67
N ASN A 681 -22.65 5.20 64.45
CA ASN A 681 -22.80 6.60 64.84
C ASN A 681 -23.24 6.73 66.31
N HIS A 682 -23.18 7.95 66.83
CA HIS A 682 -23.72 8.24 68.16
C HIS A 682 -25.23 8.00 68.19
N VAL A 683 -25.75 7.40 69.26
CA VAL A 683 -27.19 7.15 69.43
C VAL A 683 -27.76 8.06 70.52
N THR A 684 -28.93 8.64 70.25
CA THR A 684 -29.67 9.45 71.22
C THR A 684 -30.87 8.66 71.70
N ILE A 685 -30.90 8.36 72.99
CA ILE A 685 -31.91 7.50 73.61
C ILE A 685 -33.10 8.34 74.07
N TYR A 686 -34.30 7.95 73.64
CA TYR A 686 -35.55 8.54 74.11
C TYR A 686 -36.44 7.49 74.78
N PHE A 687 -37.16 7.88 75.83
CA PHE A 687 -38.15 7.04 76.49
C PHE A 687 -39.38 7.84 76.93
N ASP A 688 -40.55 7.19 77.00
CA ASP A 688 -41.82 7.87 77.30
C ASP A 688 -42.06 8.13 78.80
N LYS A 689 -41.50 7.29 79.68
CA LYS A 689 -41.63 7.36 81.14
C LYS A 689 -40.59 6.51 81.87
N GLY A 690 -40.41 6.77 83.16
CA GLY A 690 -39.53 6.02 84.06
C GLY A 690 -38.13 6.60 84.21
N ILE A 691 -37.26 5.86 84.90
CA ILE A 691 -35.84 6.13 85.10
C ILE A 691 -35.04 5.18 84.20
N ALA A 692 -33.99 5.69 83.54
CA ALA A 692 -33.16 4.92 82.64
C ALA A 692 -31.74 4.75 83.19
N HIS A 693 -31.28 3.50 83.31
CA HIS A 693 -29.91 3.15 83.68
C HIS A 693 -29.18 2.59 82.45
N LEU A 694 -28.05 3.22 82.11
CA LEU A 694 -27.15 2.73 81.08
C LEU A 694 -26.03 1.91 81.72
N MET A 695 -25.85 0.70 81.23
CA MET A 695 -24.80 -0.22 81.65
C MET A 695 -23.86 -0.52 80.49
N SER A 696 -22.59 -0.78 80.78
CA SER A 696 -21.65 -1.42 79.85
C SER A 696 -20.87 -2.49 80.61
N ASN A 697 -20.60 -3.61 79.95
CA ASN A 697 -19.90 -4.76 80.54
C ASN A 697 -20.48 -5.16 81.91
N ASN A 698 -21.82 -5.21 82.02
CA ASN A 698 -22.61 -5.53 83.22
C ASN A 698 -22.36 -4.62 84.44
N THR A 699 -21.82 -3.42 84.25
CA THR A 699 -21.69 -2.39 85.28
C THR A 699 -22.56 -1.19 84.93
N ILE A 700 -23.35 -0.68 85.90
CA ILE A 700 -24.09 0.57 85.73
C ILE A 700 -23.08 1.70 85.57
N ILE A 701 -23.10 2.37 84.41
CA ILE A 701 -22.24 3.52 84.12
C ILE A 701 -22.86 4.78 84.70
N ASN A 702 -24.14 5.03 84.36
CA ASN A 702 -24.88 6.23 84.73
C ASN A 702 -26.39 5.95 84.73
N GLU A 703 -27.13 6.73 85.53
CA GLU A 703 -28.52 7.06 85.23
C GLU A 703 -28.53 8.13 84.13
N ILE A 704 -29.38 7.98 83.12
CA ILE A 704 -29.41 8.87 81.93
C ILE A 704 -30.75 9.58 81.81
N GLU A 705 -30.71 10.86 81.44
CA GLU A 705 -31.90 11.66 81.16
C GLU A 705 -32.48 11.31 79.78
N ASN A 706 -33.77 11.59 79.59
CA ASN A 706 -34.46 11.40 78.32
C ASN A 706 -33.87 12.32 77.24
N GLY A 707 -33.42 11.76 76.12
CA GLY A 707 -32.67 12.49 75.08
C GLY A 707 -31.16 12.49 75.28
N THR A 708 -30.60 11.65 76.15
CA THR A 708 -29.14 11.49 76.31
C THR A 708 -28.52 10.86 75.06
N THR A 709 -27.44 11.45 74.55
CA THR A 709 -26.63 10.91 73.45
C THR A 709 -25.39 10.18 73.97
N ILE A 710 -25.14 8.98 73.45
CA ILE A 710 -23.94 8.19 73.74
C ILE A 710 -22.96 8.31 72.57
N TYR A 711 -21.73 8.73 72.88
CA TYR A 711 -20.68 9.01 71.91
C TYR A 711 -19.58 7.94 71.86
N GLU A 712 -19.33 7.25 72.96
CA GLU A 712 -18.22 6.29 73.04
C GLU A 712 -18.55 4.97 72.35
N GLU A 713 -17.51 4.30 71.85
CA GLU A 713 -17.63 2.96 71.28
C GLU A 713 -17.79 1.91 72.41
N GLY A 714 -18.60 0.87 72.18
CA GLY A 714 -18.73 -0.23 73.12
C GLY A 714 -20.08 -0.95 73.10
N ASN A 715 -20.16 -1.99 73.93
CA ASN A 715 -21.39 -2.75 74.19
C ASN A 715 -22.14 -2.14 75.38
N TYR A 716 -23.44 -1.92 75.21
CA TYR A 716 -24.32 -1.25 76.16
C TYR A 716 -25.59 -2.06 76.42
N GLN A 717 -26.08 -2.01 77.66
CA GLN A 717 -27.41 -2.47 78.03
C GLN A 717 -28.15 -1.31 78.71
N LEU A 718 -29.24 -0.87 78.09
CA LEU A 718 -30.17 0.12 78.63
C LEU A 718 -31.29 -0.60 79.39
N ILE A 719 -31.54 -0.19 80.63
CA ILE A 719 -32.71 -0.61 81.41
C ILE A 719 -33.54 0.64 81.73
N VAL A 720 -34.79 0.70 81.25
CA VAL A 720 -35.74 1.75 81.61
C VAL A 720 -36.86 1.16 82.46
N GLU A 721 -37.11 1.74 83.63
CA GLU A 721 -38.04 1.23 84.64
C GLU A 721 -39.01 2.32 85.10
N ASP A 722 -40.32 2.05 85.11
CA ASP A 722 -41.32 3.00 85.61
C ASP A 722 -41.63 2.87 87.10
N ASP A 723 -42.36 3.84 87.65
CA ASP A 723 -42.82 3.89 89.06
C ASP A 723 -43.68 2.68 89.49
N TYR A 724 -43.95 1.74 88.59
CA TYR A 724 -44.69 0.49 88.81
C TYR A 724 -43.83 -0.76 88.55
N GLU A 725 -42.50 -0.63 88.53
CA GLU A 725 -41.49 -1.69 88.33
C GLU A 725 -41.54 -2.39 86.94
N ASN A 726 -42.19 -1.78 85.93
CA ASN A 726 -42.18 -2.34 84.56
C ASN A 726 -40.87 -1.97 83.86
N LYS A 727 -40.05 -2.97 83.50
CA LYS A 727 -38.75 -2.77 82.86
C LYS A 727 -38.76 -3.02 81.35
N THR A 728 -38.11 -2.17 80.58
CA THR A 728 -37.66 -2.41 79.19
C THR A 728 -36.14 -2.55 79.19
N VAL A 729 -35.62 -3.61 78.57
CA VAL A 729 -34.18 -3.92 78.50
C VAL A 729 -33.76 -3.99 77.03
N ILE A 730 -32.80 -3.15 76.64
CA ILE A 730 -32.29 -3.05 75.27
C ILE A 730 -30.77 -3.16 75.31
N ASP A 731 -30.27 -4.27 74.78
CA ASP A 731 -28.85 -4.46 74.48
C ASP A 731 -28.54 -3.81 73.11
N PHE A 732 -27.41 -3.14 72.97
CA PHE A 732 -26.96 -2.55 71.70
C PHE A 732 -25.44 -2.31 71.70
N ARG A 733 -24.84 -2.19 70.51
CA ARG A 733 -23.43 -1.86 70.32
C ARG A 733 -23.30 -0.55 69.55
N ILE A 734 -22.39 0.33 70.00
CA ILE A 734 -21.84 1.39 69.15
C ILE A 734 -20.47 0.89 68.71
N ASP A 735 -20.21 0.96 67.41
CA ASP A 735 -18.99 0.48 66.78
C ASP A 735 -18.65 1.40 65.62
N LYS A 736 -17.52 2.10 65.71
CA LYS A 736 -17.10 3.14 64.75
C LYS A 736 -15.81 2.76 64.03
N THR A 737 -15.32 1.55 64.25
CA THR A 737 -14.07 1.08 63.70
C THR A 737 -14.33 0.48 62.31
N ALA A 738 -13.74 1.06 61.27
CA ALA A 738 -13.88 0.54 59.91
C ALA A 738 -12.96 -0.68 59.68
N PRO A 739 -13.38 -1.69 58.88
CA PRO A 739 -12.56 -2.87 58.56
C PRO A 739 -11.18 -2.53 58.04
N VAL A 740 -10.15 -3.27 58.45
CA VAL A 740 -8.78 -3.09 57.97
C VAL A 740 -8.55 -3.96 56.73
N VAL A 741 -8.13 -3.32 55.64
CA VAL A 741 -7.77 -3.99 54.37
C VAL A 741 -6.24 -4.12 54.26
N ASP A 742 -5.78 -5.31 53.87
CA ASP A 742 -4.39 -5.61 53.54
C ASP A 742 -4.28 -6.32 52.16
N GLY A 743 -3.08 -6.32 51.60
CA GLY A 743 -2.76 -6.87 50.28
C GLY A 743 -2.87 -5.89 49.11
N VAL A 744 -3.48 -4.71 49.31
CA VAL A 744 -3.67 -3.64 48.30
C VAL A 744 -3.32 -2.25 48.84
N SER A 745 -2.08 -2.03 49.28
CA SER A 745 -1.59 -0.76 49.85
C SER A 745 -1.04 0.27 48.85
N GLN A 746 -0.66 -0.18 47.65
CA GLN A 746 -0.27 0.63 46.49
C GLN A 746 -1.41 0.72 45.47
N TYR A 747 -1.36 1.72 44.59
CA TYR A 747 -2.36 1.91 43.53
C TYR A 747 -2.13 1.03 42.29
N TYR A 748 -0.90 0.66 41.93
CA TYR A 748 -0.59 -0.16 40.75
C TYR A 748 0.09 -1.50 41.11
N TYR A 749 -0.28 -2.57 40.39
CA TYR A 749 0.36 -3.88 40.49
C TYR A 749 0.56 -4.55 39.12
N ASN A 750 1.80 -4.98 38.86
CA ASN A 750 2.16 -5.86 37.75
C ASN A 750 2.09 -7.36 38.08
N THR A 751 1.43 -7.72 39.17
CA THR A 751 1.34 -9.09 39.69
C THR A 751 -0.07 -9.37 40.24
N ASP A 752 -0.35 -10.64 40.55
CA ASP A 752 -1.55 -11.00 41.29
C ASP A 752 -1.48 -10.42 42.72
N VAL A 753 -2.59 -9.84 43.19
CA VAL A 753 -2.75 -9.45 44.60
C VAL A 753 -3.70 -10.41 45.30
N ILE A 754 -3.42 -10.68 46.58
CA ILE A 754 -4.32 -11.44 47.47
C ILE A 754 -4.85 -10.43 48.48
N VAL A 755 -6.15 -10.16 48.42
CA VAL A 755 -6.79 -9.13 49.24
C VAL A 755 -7.39 -9.77 50.48
N THR A 756 -7.02 -9.28 51.66
CA THR A 756 -7.57 -9.73 52.94
C THR A 756 -8.14 -8.57 53.72
N PHE A 757 -9.22 -8.83 54.45
CA PHE A 757 -9.78 -7.95 55.46
C PHE A 757 -10.07 -8.76 56.73
N ASP A 758 -10.03 -8.08 57.88
CA ASP A 758 -10.19 -8.66 59.22
C ASP A 758 -11.65 -8.96 59.58
N GLU A 759 -12.58 -8.08 59.21
CA GLU A 759 -14.02 -8.28 59.43
C GLU A 759 -14.93 -7.70 58.33
N GLY A 760 -16.23 -8.00 58.43
CA GLY A 760 -17.26 -7.51 57.53
C GLY A 760 -17.47 -8.31 56.24
N ASN A 761 -18.21 -7.73 55.30
CA ASN A 761 -18.46 -8.22 53.95
C ASN A 761 -17.85 -7.26 52.93
N ALA A 762 -17.33 -7.78 51.81
CA ALA A 762 -16.72 -6.95 50.78
C ALA A 762 -17.46 -7.02 49.44
N THR A 763 -17.34 -5.95 48.67
CA THR A 763 -17.61 -5.93 47.23
C THR A 763 -16.39 -5.41 46.47
N LEU A 764 -16.17 -5.95 45.27
CA LEU A 764 -15.15 -5.53 44.31
C LEU A 764 -15.86 -5.14 43.02
N ASN A 765 -15.78 -3.86 42.62
CA ASN A 765 -16.56 -3.29 41.52
C ASN A 765 -18.07 -3.61 41.64
N GLY A 766 -18.61 -3.54 42.86
CA GLY A 766 -20.02 -3.81 43.19
C GLY A 766 -20.44 -5.29 43.23
N LYS A 767 -19.53 -6.24 42.96
CA LYS A 767 -19.79 -7.70 43.09
C LYS A 767 -19.25 -8.23 44.42
N VAL A 768 -19.96 -9.15 45.07
CA VAL A 768 -19.53 -9.77 46.35
C VAL A 768 -18.13 -10.37 46.23
N PHE A 769 -17.26 -10.06 47.21
CA PHE A 769 -15.86 -10.46 47.24
C PHE A 769 -15.51 -11.13 48.58
N THR A 770 -14.69 -12.18 48.54
CA THR A 770 -14.35 -13.00 49.73
C THR A 770 -12.92 -12.74 50.19
N SER A 771 -12.71 -12.48 51.48
CA SER A 771 -11.37 -12.27 52.09
C SER A 771 -10.42 -13.43 51.76
N GLY A 772 -9.18 -13.11 51.40
CA GLY A 772 -8.17 -14.07 50.94
C GLY A 772 -8.28 -14.46 49.45
N SER A 773 -9.23 -13.88 48.70
CA SER A 773 -9.33 -14.13 47.26
C SER A 773 -8.24 -13.39 46.47
N LYS A 774 -7.82 -14.01 45.37
CA LYS A 774 -6.82 -13.47 44.45
C LYS A 774 -7.49 -12.63 43.37
N VAL A 775 -6.99 -11.42 43.14
CA VAL A 775 -7.38 -10.57 42.01
C VAL A 775 -6.26 -10.64 40.96
N SER A 776 -6.64 -10.87 39.70
CA SER A 776 -5.70 -11.32 38.65
C SER A 776 -5.90 -10.72 37.26
N ALA A 777 -7.11 -10.32 36.88
CA ALA A 777 -7.33 -9.72 35.57
C ALA A 777 -6.85 -8.26 35.57
N ASN A 778 -6.38 -7.76 34.43
CA ASN A 778 -6.05 -6.34 34.31
C ASN A 778 -7.31 -5.48 34.46
N GLY A 779 -7.16 -4.27 35.00
CA GLY A 779 -8.24 -3.30 35.20
C GLY A 779 -8.15 -2.58 36.54
N GLU A 780 -8.97 -1.53 36.67
CA GLU A 780 -9.17 -0.81 37.92
C GLU A 780 -10.22 -1.50 38.81
N TYR A 781 -9.96 -1.51 40.10
CA TYR A 781 -10.76 -2.16 41.12
C TYR A 781 -11.03 -1.22 42.29
N THR A 782 -12.30 -0.94 42.53
CA THR A 782 -12.80 -0.36 43.78
C THR A 782 -13.26 -1.49 44.69
N LEU A 783 -12.52 -1.73 45.77
CA LEU A 783 -12.91 -2.57 46.89
C LEU A 783 -13.66 -1.72 47.92
N VAL A 784 -14.84 -2.17 48.33
CA VAL A 784 -15.60 -1.62 49.46
C VAL A 784 -15.83 -2.74 50.47
N VAL A 785 -15.25 -2.60 51.66
CA VAL A 785 -15.48 -3.53 52.79
C VAL A 785 -16.34 -2.82 53.83
N THR A 786 -17.38 -3.51 54.30
CA THR A 786 -18.38 -2.97 55.23
C THR A 786 -18.61 -3.96 56.38
N ASP A 787 -18.50 -3.50 57.62
CA ASP A 787 -18.77 -4.32 58.81
C ASP A 787 -20.29 -4.51 59.10
N GLU A 788 -20.61 -5.07 60.27
CA GLU A 788 -21.99 -5.25 60.73
C GLU A 788 -22.64 -3.95 61.25
N ALA A 789 -21.84 -2.94 61.60
CA ALA A 789 -22.29 -1.63 62.08
C ALA A 789 -22.61 -0.64 60.94
N GLY A 790 -22.08 -0.90 59.75
CA GLY A 790 -22.12 -0.03 58.58
C GLY A 790 -20.92 0.91 58.44
N ASN A 791 -19.78 0.66 59.10
CA ASN A 791 -18.53 1.36 58.81
C ASN A 791 -17.92 0.82 57.51
N THR A 792 -17.33 1.69 56.68
CA THR A 792 -16.82 1.32 55.35
C THR A 792 -15.35 1.68 55.17
N THR A 793 -14.59 0.75 54.61
CA THR A 793 -13.25 1.00 54.06
C THR A 793 -13.31 0.86 52.55
N ILE A 794 -12.88 1.91 51.84
CA ILE A 794 -12.83 1.95 50.38
C ILE A 794 -11.37 2.00 49.96
N THR A 795 -10.97 1.11 49.04
CA THR A 795 -9.62 1.07 48.47
C THR A 795 -9.72 0.94 46.96
N VAL A 796 -9.01 1.81 46.23
CA VAL A 796 -8.91 1.75 44.77
C VAL A 796 -7.50 1.32 44.39
N PHE A 797 -7.40 0.31 43.54
CA PHE A 797 -6.14 -0.19 43.00
C PHE A 797 -6.34 -0.72 41.58
N MET A 798 -5.25 -0.82 40.83
CA MET A 798 -5.22 -1.26 39.44
C MET A 798 -4.26 -2.42 39.30
N ILE A 799 -4.70 -3.47 38.60
CA ILE A 799 -3.80 -4.50 38.09
C ILE A 799 -3.51 -4.15 36.64
N ASP A 800 -2.24 -4.01 36.31
CA ASP A 800 -1.78 -3.95 34.92
C ASP A 800 -0.49 -4.75 34.75
N LYS A 801 -0.60 -5.84 34.00
CA LYS A 801 0.49 -6.75 33.64
C LYS A 801 0.96 -6.58 32.20
N THR A 802 0.44 -5.57 31.51
CA THR A 802 0.71 -5.31 30.09
C THR A 802 2.03 -4.56 29.98
N ALA A 803 2.94 -5.02 29.13
CA ALA A 803 4.16 -4.25 28.88
C ALA A 803 3.89 -3.18 27.80
N PRO A 804 4.47 -1.97 27.92
CA PRO A 804 4.22 -0.88 26.97
C PRO A 804 4.55 -1.30 25.54
N VAL A 805 3.65 -1.02 24.60
CA VAL A 805 3.84 -1.30 23.18
C VAL A 805 4.77 -0.25 22.60
N VAL A 806 5.82 -0.70 21.90
CA VAL A 806 6.79 0.15 21.20
C VAL A 806 6.60 0.01 19.70
N ASP A 807 6.50 1.16 19.02
CA ASP A 807 6.45 1.25 17.57
C ASP A 807 7.64 2.07 16.99
N GLY A 808 7.84 1.98 15.68
CA GLY A 808 8.94 2.57 14.93
C GLY A 808 10.22 1.73 14.96
N VAL A 809 10.49 0.98 16.04
CA VAL A 809 11.66 0.11 16.19
C VAL A 809 11.34 -1.33 16.58
N SER A 810 11.97 -2.29 15.89
CA SER A 810 11.81 -3.73 16.14
C SER A 810 13.10 -4.36 16.70
N HIS A 811 12.96 -5.36 17.57
CA HIS A 811 14.10 -5.96 18.28
C HIS A 811 15.08 -6.68 17.33
N ASN A 812 16.38 -6.43 17.50
CA ASN A 812 17.53 -6.81 16.67
C ASN A 812 17.47 -6.38 15.18
N LYS A 813 16.63 -5.40 14.81
CA LYS A 813 16.55 -4.90 13.43
C LYS A 813 17.57 -3.78 13.14
N TYR A 814 17.93 -3.65 11.86
CA TYR A 814 18.76 -2.57 11.32
C TYR A 814 17.93 -1.57 10.50
N TYR A 815 18.35 -0.30 10.50
CA TYR A 815 17.70 0.80 9.81
C TYR A 815 18.70 1.68 9.05
N ASN A 816 18.49 1.86 7.74
CA ASN A 816 19.23 2.77 6.86
C ASN A 816 18.62 4.18 6.75
N LYS A 817 17.72 4.52 7.65
CA LYS A 817 17.08 5.83 7.75
C LYS A 817 16.92 6.22 9.21
N ASP A 818 16.61 7.49 9.44
CA ASP A 818 16.16 7.95 10.75
C ASP A 818 14.89 7.19 11.15
N VAL A 819 14.74 6.88 12.44
CA VAL A 819 13.53 6.28 13.01
C VAL A 819 12.85 7.27 13.95
N ILE A 820 11.53 7.33 13.91
CA ILE A 820 10.71 7.97 14.93
C ILE A 820 10.22 6.85 15.83
N ILE A 821 10.36 7.00 17.14
CA ILE A 821 10.00 5.95 18.10
C ILE A 821 8.83 6.45 18.93
N THR A 822 7.75 5.71 18.91
CA THR A 822 6.54 5.94 19.69
C THR A 822 6.31 4.77 20.66
N PHE A 823 5.59 5.06 21.72
CA PHE A 823 5.07 4.08 22.66
C PHE A 823 3.74 4.59 23.22
N ASN A 824 2.83 3.67 23.53
CA ASN A 824 1.48 3.98 23.99
C ASN A 824 1.47 4.60 25.39
N GLU A 825 2.35 4.15 26.28
CA GLU A 825 2.34 4.55 27.70
C GLU A 825 3.72 4.49 28.36
N GLY A 826 3.79 5.03 29.59
CA GLY A 826 4.98 4.96 30.43
C GLY A 826 6.10 5.93 30.07
N ASN A 827 7.28 5.65 30.62
CA ASN A 827 8.50 6.44 30.46
C ASN A 827 9.59 5.61 29.77
N ALA A 828 10.36 6.22 28.87
CA ALA A 828 11.39 5.55 28.10
C ALA A 828 12.81 6.03 28.40
N THR A 829 13.77 5.12 28.23
CA THR A 829 15.19 5.43 28.16
C THR A 829 15.83 4.84 26.91
N LEU A 830 16.72 5.59 26.26
CA LEU A 830 17.49 5.17 25.10
C LEU A 830 18.99 5.19 25.48
N ASN A 831 19.61 4.01 25.48
CA ASN A 831 20.97 3.80 26.01
C ASN A 831 21.15 4.34 27.45
N GLY A 832 20.09 4.25 28.27
CA GLY A 832 20.07 4.70 29.66
C GLY A 832 19.79 6.19 29.88
N ASN A 833 19.66 7.00 28.82
CA ASN A 833 19.24 8.41 28.92
C ASN A 833 17.73 8.51 28.70
N THR A 834 17.05 9.43 29.38
CA THR A 834 15.61 9.68 29.18
C THR A 834 15.28 9.95 27.70
N PHE A 835 14.18 9.38 27.22
CA PHE A 835 13.74 9.46 25.83
C PHE A 835 12.24 9.77 25.77
N THR A 836 11.83 10.68 24.88
CA THR A 836 10.44 11.14 24.75
C THR A 836 9.76 10.47 23.55
N SER A 837 8.53 9.97 23.73
CA SER A 837 7.71 9.41 22.65
C SER A 837 7.59 10.38 21.47
N GLY A 838 7.61 9.87 20.24
CA GLY A 838 7.63 10.67 19.00
C GLY A 838 9.00 11.29 18.66
N SER A 839 10.03 11.09 19.48
CA SER A 839 11.38 11.61 19.18
C SER A 839 12.05 10.84 18.05
N LYS A 840 12.80 11.56 17.21
CA LYS A 840 13.56 11.00 16.10
C LYS A 840 14.98 10.62 16.52
N VAL A 841 15.41 9.40 16.20
CA VAL A 841 16.79 8.92 16.33
C VAL A 841 17.44 8.90 14.96
N SER A 842 18.53 9.66 14.79
CA SER A 842 19.17 9.93 13.49
C SER A 842 20.65 9.58 13.40
N ALA A 843 21.32 9.28 14.51
CA ALA A 843 22.75 8.97 14.49
C ALA A 843 22.98 7.48 14.22
N ASN A 844 24.09 7.13 13.55
CA ASN A 844 24.47 5.74 13.39
C ASN A 844 24.95 5.17 14.73
N GLY A 845 24.52 3.96 15.07
CA GLY A 845 24.86 3.32 16.34
C GLY A 845 23.92 2.18 16.69
N LYS A 846 24.34 1.38 17.69
CA LYS A 846 23.48 0.40 18.35
C LYS A 846 22.78 1.06 19.54
N TYR A 847 21.49 0.79 19.66
CA TYR A 847 20.59 1.37 20.63
C TYR A 847 19.88 0.28 21.44
N THR A 848 19.67 0.57 22.72
CA THR A 848 18.81 -0.20 23.62
C THR A 848 17.77 0.76 24.17
N LEU A 849 16.53 0.60 23.71
CA LEU A 849 15.36 1.28 24.24
C LEU A 849 14.77 0.42 25.37
N VAL A 850 14.45 1.03 26.50
CA VAL A 850 13.68 0.42 27.59
C VAL A 850 12.52 1.35 27.92
N VAL A 851 11.29 0.89 27.71
CA VAL A 851 10.06 1.59 28.12
C VAL A 851 9.50 0.91 29.37
N THR A 852 8.95 1.68 30.30
CA THR A 852 8.42 1.20 31.58
C THR A 852 7.17 2.00 31.96
N ASP A 853 6.05 1.34 32.21
CA ASP A 853 4.80 1.95 32.71
C ASP A 853 4.84 2.27 34.22
N GLU A 854 3.70 2.69 34.77
CA GLU A 854 3.56 3.02 36.20
C GLU A 854 3.40 1.78 37.10
N ALA A 855 2.95 0.64 36.56
CA ALA A 855 2.93 -0.66 37.26
C ALA A 855 4.31 -1.35 37.28
N GLY A 856 5.25 -0.89 36.46
CA GLY A 856 6.62 -1.37 36.34
C GLY A 856 6.85 -2.47 35.29
N ASN A 857 5.90 -2.78 34.40
CA ASN A 857 6.18 -3.70 33.28
C ASN A 857 7.14 -3.04 32.29
N LYS A 858 7.85 -3.85 31.49
CA LYS A 858 8.96 -3.35 30.65
C LYS A 858 9.04 -3.98 29.27
N THR A 859 9.16 -3.11 28.28
CA THR A 859 9.52 -3.49 26.90
C THR A 859 10.94 -3.06 26.60
N THR A 860 11.79 -4.00 26.18
CA THR A 860 13.21 -3.76 25.85
C THR A 860 13.51 -4.08 24.39
N THR A 861 13.76 -3.04 23.61
CA THR A 861 14.01 -3.13 22.16
C THR A 861 15.45 -2.74 21.86
N VAL A 862 16.24 -3.69 21.37
CA VAL A 862 17.59 -3.44 20.85
C VAL A 862 17.50 -3.23 19.35
N PHE A 863 18.08 -2.18 18.79
CA PHE A 863 18.09 -1.93 17.34
C PHE A 863 19.38 -1.22 16.90
N THR A 864 19.64 -1.18 15.60
CA THR A 864 20.82 -0.50 15.04
C THR A 864 20.40 0.47 13.95
N ILE A 865 20.88 1.71 14.01
CA ILE A 865 20.84 2.62 12.86
C ILE A 865 22.20 2.56 12.18
N ASP A 866 22.21 2.29 10.89
CA ASP A 866 23.41 2.39 10.07
C ASP A 866 23.03 2.88 8.68
N LYS A 867 23.44 4.11 8.37
CA LYS A 867 23.22 4.79 7.08
C LYS A 867 24.47 4.78 6.18
N THR A 868 25.47 3.96 6.52
CA THR A 868 26.79 3.95 5.87
C THR A 868 26.82 2.91 4.76
N ALA A 869 26.95 3.32 3.50
CA ALA A 869 27.09 2.34 2.41
C ALA A 869 28.44 1.60 2.48
N PRO A 870 28.47 0.27 2.28
CA PRO A 870 29.69 -0.51 2.44
C PRO A 870 30.71 -0.17 1.36
N THR A 871 31.98 -0.08 1.73
CA THR A 871 33.08 0.18 0.79
C THR A 871 33.20 -0.92 -0.27
N LEU A 872 33.52 -0.57 -1.54
CA LEU A 872 33.57 -1.56 -2.64
C LEU A 872 34.75 -1.35 -3.61
N SER A 873 35.53 -2.42 -3.80
CA SER A 873 36.55 -2.56 -4.84
C SER A 873 36.27 -3.78 -5.74
N VAL A 874 36.65 -3.69 -7.02
CA VAL A 874 36.50 -4.77 -8.01
C VAL A 874 37.80 -4.83 -8.81
N ASN A 875 38.41 -6.02 -8.91
CA ASN A 875 39.63 -6.24 -9.69
C ASN A 875 39.31 -6.23 -11.20
N GLN A 876 40.29 -5.83 -12.02
CA GLN A 876 40.12 -5.77 -13.49
C GLN A 876 39.77 -7.14 -14.07
N VAL A 877 38.72 -7.19 -14.89
CA VAL A 877 38.24 -8.41 -15.56
C VAL A 877 38.69 -8.40 -17.01
N SER A 878 39.13 -9.56 -17.53
CA SER A 878 39.51 -9.74 -18.93
C SER A 878 38.68 -10.85 -19.58
N ASP A 879 38.67 -10.91 -20.91
CA ASP A 879 37.98 -11.94 -21.70
C ASP A 879 38.45 -13.39 -21.39
N LYS A 880 39.64 -13.51 -20.79
CA LYS A 880 40.22 -14.77 -20.31
C LYS A 880 39.84 -15.12 -18.88
N SER A 881 39.25 -14.20 -18.11
CA SER A 881 38.92 -14.38 -16.70
C SER A 881 37.77 -15.38 -16.51
N THR A 882 37.92 -16.29 -15.54
CA THR A 882 36.87 -17.23 -15.10
C THR A 882 36.38 -16.94 -13.68
N THR A 883 36.85 -15.84 -13.09
CA THR A 883 36.44 -15.35 -11.77
C THR A 883 36.44 -13.83 -11.75
N ILE A 884 35.51 -13.23 -11.01
CA ILE A 884 35.51 -11.80 -10.66
C ILE A 884 35.75 -11.73 -9.16
N THR A 885 36.72 -10.91 -8.74
CA THR A 885 37.13 -10.79 -7.34
C THR A 885 37.21 -9.33 -6.94
N GLY A 886 37.07 -9.05 -5.65
CA GLY A 886 37.19 -7.70 -5.11
C GLY A 886 37.12 -7.70 -3.59
N THR A 887 36.94 -6.51 -3.02
CA THR A 887 36.78 -6.33 -1.57
C THR A 887 35.56 -5.49 -1.22
N THR A 888 34.92 -5.84 -0.12
CA THR A 888 33.85 -5.08 0.54
C THR A 888 33.70 -5.62 1.97
N GLU A 889 33.11 -4.83 2.87
CA GLU A 889 32.99 -5.17 4.30
C GLU A 889 32.44 -6.57 4.56
N ALA A 890 33.06 -7.26 5.51
CA ALA A 890 32.69 -8.62 5.91
C ALA A 890 31.18 -8.78 6.14
N LYS A 891 30.63 -9.91 5.68
CA LYS A 891 29.20 -10.24 5.63
C LYS A 891 28.35 -9.45 4.62
N ALA A 892 28.83 -8.33 4.06
CA ALA A 892 28.07 -7.60 3.03
C ALA A 892 27.73 -8.55 1.85
N THR A 893 26.49 -8.44 1.39
CA THR A 893 25.90 -9.25 0.33
C THR A 893 26.24 -8.63 -1.01
N VAL A 894 26.94 -9.38 -1.86
CA VAL A 894 27.46 -8.92 -3.15
C VAL A 894 26.70 -9.59 -4.29
N LYS A 895 26.14 -8.77 -5.18
CA LYS A 895 25.44 -9.14 -6.41
C LYS A 895 26.27 -8.77 -7.64
N LEU A 896 26.32 -9.67 -8.62
CA LEU A 896 27.03 -9.48 -9.89
C LEU A 896 26.04 -9.32 -11.03
N TYR A 897 26.23 -8.29 -11.86
CA TYR A 897 25.49 -8.05 -13.08
C TYR A 897 26.47 -8.06 -14.27
N LEU A 898 26.15 -8.84 -15.31
CA LEU A 898 26.91 -8.90 -16.55
C LEU A 898 26.03 -8.39 -17.68
N ASN A 899 26.45 -7.31 -18.34
CA ASN A 899 25.69 -6.61 -19.37
C ASN A 899 24.24 -6.29 -18.95
N GLY A 900 24.07 -5.75 -17.74
CA GLY A 900 22.75 -5.43 -17.14
C GLY A 900 22.04 -6.61 -16.48
N LYS A 901 22.28 -7.86 -16.91
CA LYS A 901 21.60 -9.05 -16.37
C LYS A 901 22.22 -9.51 -15.04
N LEU A 902 21.39 -9.57 -13.99
CA LEU A 902 21.75 -10.17 -12.70
C LEU A 902 22.18 -11.63 -12.92
N GLN A 903 23.32 -11.99 -12.35
CA GLN A 903 23.76 -13.38 -12.26
C GLN A 903 23.16 -13.98 -10.98
N ILE A 904 22.56 -15.16 -11.07
CA ILE A 904 21.80 -15.82 -9.99
C ILE A 904 22.69 -16.12 -8.74
N ILE A 905 24.01 -16.04 -8.89
CA ILE A 905 24.97 -16.20 -7.80
C ILE A 905 25.09 -14.89 -7.01
N THR A 906 24.52 -14.87 -5.81
CA THR A 906 24.83 -13.89 -4.76
C THR A 906 25.87 -14.49 -3.81
N VAL A 907 26.87 -13.71 -3.39
CA VAL A 907 27.90 -14.14 -2.42
C VAL A 907 27.96 -13.16 -1.25
N LYS A 908 28.38 -13.62 -0.06
CA LYS A 908 28.77 -12.71 1.03
C LYS A 908 30.29 -12.51 1.03
N ALA A 909 30.74 -11.32 1.42
CA ALA A 909 32.16 -11.10 1.69
C ALA A 909 32.61 -11.91 2.92
N ASP A 910 33.81 -12.50 2.83
CA ASP A 910 34.41 -13.27 3.91
C ASP A 910 34.88 -12.39 5.08
N SER A 911 35.37 -13.00 6.16
CA SER A 911 35.89 -12.29 7.35
C SER A 911 37.21 -11.54 7.12
N LYS A 912 37.66 -11.41 5.87
CA LYS A 912 38.84 -10.65 5.42
C LYS A 912 38.46 -9.65 4.32
N ASP A 913 37.19 -9.25 4.30
CA ASP A 913 36.57 -8.29 3.38
C ASP A 913 36.68 -8.68 1.90
N LYS A 914 36.71 -9.98 1.55
CA LYS A 914 36.89 -10.46 0.17
C LYS A 914 35.67 -11.17 -0.38
N PHE A 915 35.39 -10.95 -1.67
CA PHE A 915 34.40 -11.72 -2.42
C PHE A 915 34.98 -12.27 -3.72
N ALA A 916 34.39 -13.39 -4.19
CA ALA A 916 34.75 -14.02 -5.46
C ALA A 916 33.53 -14.68 -6.12
N PHE A 917 33.22 -14.26 -7.35
CA PHE A 917 32.27 -14.94 -8.22
C PHE A 917 33.03 -15.85 -9.19
N LYS A 918 32.56 -17.08 -9.39
CA LYS A 918 32.95 -17.90 -10.55
C LYS A 918 32.08 -17.51 -11.74
N ILE A 919 32.69 -17.31 -12.90
CA ILE A 919 31.99 -16.93 -14.14
C ILE A 919 32.50 -17.76 -15.32
N SER A 920 31.65 -17.91 -16.34
CA SER A 920 32.13 -18.27 -17.67
C SER A 920 32.95 -17.12 -18.27
N LYS A 921 33.85 -17.43 -19.20
CA LYS A 921 34.60 -16.39 -19.94
C LYS A 921 33.64 -15.46 -20.66
N GLN A 922 33.87 -14.16 -20.53
CA GLN A 922 33.05 -13.12 -21.13
C GLN A 922 33.70 -12.58 -22.40
N LYS A 923 32.90 -12.04 -23.33
CA LYS A 923 33.44 -11.29 -24.46
C LYS A 923 34.01 -9.94 -23.96
N ALA A 924 35.05 -9.44 -24.62
CA ALA A 924 35.52 -8.09 -24.36
C ALA A 924 34.41 -7.05 -24.61
N GLY A 925 34.43 -5.95 -23.84
CA GLY A 925 33.40 -4.91 -23.87
C GLY A 925 32.17 -5.17 -23.00
N VAL A 926 31.95 -6.40 -22.51
CA VAL A 926 30.87 -6.69 -21.55
C VAL A 926 31.02 -5.82 -20.31
N VAL A 927 29.94 -5.14 -19.90
CA VAL A 927 29.91 -4.37 -18.66
C VAL A 927 29.78 -5.30 -17.46
N VAL A 928 30.68 -5.17 -16.51
CA VAL A 928 30.66 -5.84 -15.21
C VAL A 928 30.23 -4.81 -14.17
N LYS A 929 29.02 -4.95 -13.63
CA LYS A 929 28.51 -4.14 -12.51
C LYS A 929 28.45 -5.01 -11.26
N VAL A 930 29.07 -4.58 -10.18
CA VAL A 930 29.02 -5.24 -8.87
C VAL A 930 28.32 -4.30 -7.90
N VAL A 931 27.41 -4.85 -7.10
CA VAL A 931 26.70 -4.13 -6.05
C VAL A 931 26.96 -4.86 -4.73
N ALA A 932 27.44 -4.14 -3.72
CA ALA A 932 27.57 -4.65 -2.36
C ALA A 932 26.53 -3.97 -1.46
N THR A 933 25.90 -4.73 -0.57
CA THR A 933 24.81 -4.29 0.31
C THR A 933 25.03 -4.83 1.72
N ASP A 934 24.94 -3.99 2.73
CA ASP A 934 25.13 -4.37 4.14
C ASP A 934 23.86 -5.00 4.78
N GLU A 935 23.86 -5.19 6.10
CA GLU A 935 22.70 -5.69 6.86
C GLU A 935 21.58 -4.64 7.04
N ALA A 936 21.90 -3.34 6.98
CA ALA A 936 20.93 -2.23 7.03
C ALA A 936 20.28 -1.91 5.67
N LYS A 937 20.76 -2.54 4.59
CA LYS A 937 20.39 -2.34 3.17
C LYS A 937 20.97 -1.08 2.52
N ASN A 938 22.03 -0.46 3.06
CA ASN A 938 22.80 0.52 2.28
C ASN A 938 23.58 -0.19 1.18
N ALA A 939 23.76 0.44 0.02
CA ALA A 939 24.38 -0.21 -1.13
C ALA A 939 25.40 0.68 -1.85
N THR A 940 26.54 0.08 -2.22
CA THR A 940 27.55 0.69 -3.09
C THR A 940 27.61 -0.08 -4.41
N THR A 941 27.61 0.66 -5.52
CA THR A 941 27.70 0.12 -6.88
C THR A 941 29.04 0.49 -7.52
N LYS A 942 29.65 -0.47 -8.25
CA LYS A 942 30.86 -0.21 -9.04
C LYS A 942 30.82 -0.95 -10.37
N SER A 943 31.20 -0.26 -11.44
CA SER A 943 31.19 -0.81 -12.81
C SER A 943 32.59 -0.79 -13.42
N THR A 944 32.88 -1.80 -14.24
CA THR A 944 34.06 -1.90 -15.10
C THR A 944 33.70 -2.63 -16.40
N THR A 945 34.62 -2.73 -17.35
CA THR A 945 34.40 -3.46 -18.60
C THR A 945 35.42 -4.60 -18.75
N VAL A 946 34.99 -5.69 -19.37
CA VAL A 946 35.85 -6.83 -19.69
C VAL A 946 36.87 -6.40 -20.75
N VAL A 947 38.16 -6.37 -20.40
CA VAL A 947 39.23 -5.98 -21.33
C VAL A 947 39.64 -7.16 -22.22
N ASP A 948 39.94 -6.87 -23.48
CA ASP A 948 40.45 -7.86 -24.43
C ASP A 948 41.92 -8.20 -24.17
N LYS A 949 42.19 -9.48 -23.95
CA LYS A 949 43.53 -10.07 -23.85
C LYS A 949 43.74 -11.23 -24.84
N THR A 950 42.81 -11.51 -25.75
CA THR A 950 42.98 -12.55 -26.77
C THR A 950 43.64 -11.98 -28.01
N ALA A 951 44.60 -12.72 -28.57
CA ALA A 951 45.32 -12.31 -29.77
C ALA A 951 44.60 -12.80 -31.03
N PRO A 952 44.65 -12.06 -32.15
CA PRO A 952 43.90 -12.40 -33.34
C PRO A 952 44.42 -13.71 -33.93
N THR A 953 43.53 -14.51 -34.51
CA THR A 953 43.94 -15.71 -35.26
C THR A 953 44.76 -15.31 -36.49
N LEU A 954 45.71 -16.13 -36.95
CA LEU A 954 46.54 -15.81 -38.12
C LEU A 954 46.87 -17.03 -38.99
N SER A 955 46.48 -16.96 -40.27
CA SER A 955 46.90 -17.86 -41.33
C SER A 955 47.58 -17.09 -42.46
N VAL A 956 48.60 -17.71 -43.06
CA VAL A 956 49.38 -17.15 -44.17
C VAL A 956 49.44 -18.21 -45.26
N ASN A 957 49.03 -17.85 -46.47
CA ASN A 957 49.06 -18.77 -47.60
C ASN A 957 50.50 -19.04 -48.05
N GLN A 958 50.75 -20.24 -48.59
CA GLN A 958 52.07 -20.64 -49.02
C GLN A 958 52.57 -19.77 -50.18
N VAL A 959 53.79 -19.23 -50.04
CA VAL A 959 54.43 -18.34 -51.03
C VAL A 959 55.48 -19.12 -51.82
N SER A 960 55.65 -18.76 -53.10
CA SER A 960 56.70 -19.29 -54.00
C SER A 960 57.55 -18.17 -54.58
N ASP A 961 58.69 -18.51 -55.17
CA ASP A 961 59.60 -17.58 -55.87
C ASP A 961 58.96 -16.88 -57.08
N LYS A 962 57.86 -17.45 -57.60
CA LYS A 962 57.02 -16.84 -58.63
C LYS A 962 55.95 -15.88 -58.11
N SER A 963 55.64 -15.93 -56.82
CA SER A 963 54.57 -15.14 -56.20
C SER A 963 54.92 -13.65 -56.16
N THR A 964 53.96 -12.80 -56.54
CA THR A 964 54.02 -11.33 -56.45
C THR A 964 53.09 -10.76 -55.37
N THR A 965 52.42 -11.63 -54.62
CA THR A 965 51.60 -11.28 -53.46
C THR A 965 51.82 -12.27 -52.32
N ILE A 966 51.59 -11.79 -51.10
CA ILE A 966 51.47 -12.62 -49.89
C ILE A 966 50.06 -12.38 -49.36
N THR A 967 49.27 -13.44 -49.28
CA THR A 967 47.88 -13.39 -48.82
C THR A 967 47.68 -14.28 -47.59
N GLY A 968 46.60 -14.05 -46.87
CA GLY A 968 46.21 -14.87 -45.72
C GLY A 968 44.94 -14.36 -45.08
N THR A 969 44.64 -14.90 -43.90
CA THR A 969 43.50 -14.51 -43.08
C THR A 969 43.91 -14.23 -41.64
N THR A 970 43.23 -13.30 -41.01
CA THR A 970 43.29 -12.94 -39.60
C THR A 970 41.91 -12.45 -39.18
N GLU A 971 41.75 -12.04 -37.92
CA GLU A 971 40.56 -11.30 -37.50
C GLU A 971 40.31 -10.04 -38.36
N ALA A 972 39.04 -9.73 -38.63
CA ALA A 972 38.66 -8.56 -39.44
C ALA A 972 39.19 -7.25 -38.85
N LYS A 973 39.55 -6.28 -39.71
CA LYS A 973 40.14 -4.97 -39.33
C LYS A 973 41.49 -5.03 -38.59
N ALA A 974 41.99 -6.20 -38.18
CA ALA A 974 43.29 -6.35 -37.52
C ALA A 974 44.44 -5.80 -38.39
N THR A 975 45.42 -5.16 -37.75
CA THR A 975 46.59 -4.58 -38.41
C THR A 975 47.66 -5.65 -38.63
N VAL A 976 48.08 -5.83 -39.88
CA VAL A 976 49.06 -6.83 -40.30
C VAL A 976 50.36 -6.15 -40.73
N LYS A 977 51.48 -6.64 -40.18
CA LYS A 977 52.86 -6.26 -40.50
C LYS A 977 53.58 -7.42 -41.19
N LEU A 978 54.23 -7.13 -42.32
CA LEU A 978 55.04 -8.09 -43.07
C LEU A 978 56.53 -7.83 -42.85
N TYR A 979 57.29 -8.89 -42.57
CA TYR A 979 58.74 -8.90 -42.47
C TYR A 979 59.30 -9.89 -43.51
N LEU A 980 60.21 -9.42 -44.36
CA LEU A 980 60.95 -10.25 -45.32
C LEU A 980 62.41 -10.31 -44.89
N ASN A 981 62.93 -11.52 -44.67
CA ASN A 981 64.29 -11.74 -44.17
C ASN A 981 64.63 -10.88 -42.94
N GLY A 982 63.70 -10.80 -41.98
CA GLY A 982 63.82 -10.01 -40.76
C GLY A 982 63.53 -8.49 -40.90
N LYS A 983 63.47 -7.94 -42.11
CA LYS A 983 63.21 -6.50 -42.34
C LYS A 983 61.72 -6.22 -42.51
N LEU A 984 61.18 -5.32 -41.67
CA LEU A 984 59.82 -4.80 -41.80
C LEU A 984 59.63 -4.13 -43.17
N GLN A 985 58.56 -4.49 -43.87
CA GLN A 985 58.15 -3.81 -45.09
C GLN A 985 57.40 -2.52 -44.74
N LYS A 986 57.62 -1.44 -45.51
CA LYS A 986 57.09 -0.10 -45.19
C LYS A 986 55.57 -0.05 -45.08
N THR A 987 54.86 -0.91 -45.82
CA THR A 987 53.40 -0.97 -45.82
C THR A 987 52.88 -1.88 -44.72
N THR A 988 52.10 -1.33 -43.80
CA THR A 988 51.11 -2.06 -43.00
C THR A 988 49.79 -2.14 -43.75
N VAL A 989 49.04 -3.22 -43.58
CA VAL A 989 47.66 -3.36 -44.11
C VAL A 989 46.72 -3.69 -42.97
N LYS A 990 45.44 -3.29 -43.08
CA LYS A 990 44.38 -3.86 -42.26
C LYS A 990 43.74 -5.02 -43.00
N ALA A 991 43.30 -6.04 -42.28
CA ALA A 991 42.46 -7.08 -42.86
C ALA A 991 41.07 -6.53 -43.21
N ASP A 992 40.46 -7.06 -44.26
CA ASP A 992 39.11 -6.66 -44.69
C ASP A 992 38.02 -7.15 -43.71
N SER A 993 36.75 -6.84 -44.01
CA SER A 993 35.60 -7.27 -43.21
C SER A 993 35.41 -8.80 -43.14
N LYS A 994 36.06 -9.56 -44.03
CA LYS A 994 36.08 -11.03 -44.07
C LYS A 994 37.42 -11.59 -43.56
N GLY A 995 38.24 -10.76 -42.89
CA GLY A 995 39.51 -11.14 -42.30
C GLY A 995 40.65 -11.37 -43.29
N LYS A 996 40.48 -11.11 -44.59
CA LYS A 996 41.54 -11.34 -45.58
C LYS A 996 42.54 -10.19 -45.61
N PHE A 997 43.82 -10.51 -45.79
CA PHE A 997 44.86 -9.52 -46.05
C PHE A 997 45.67 -9.89 -47.29
N SER A 998 46.27 -8.88 -47.93
CA SER A 998 47.13 -9.04 -49.11
C SER A 998 48.22 -7.98 -49.13
N PHE A 999 49.48 -8.41 -49.25
CA PHE A 999 50.62 -7.55 -49.54
C PHE A 999 51.07 -7.78 -50.98
N LYS A 1000 51.23 -6.71 -51.77
CA LYS A 1000 52.02 -6.78 -53.02
C LYS A 1000 53.50 -6.84 -52.66
N ILE A 1001 54.24 -7.75 -53.29
CA ILE A 1001 55.68 -7.93 -53.10
C ILE A 1001 56.40 -8.07 -54.44
N SER A 1002 57.68 -7.71 -54.49
CA SER A 1002 58.56 -8.19 -55.56
C SER A 1002 58.80 -9.70 -55.39
N LYS A 1003 59.07 -10.41 -56.49
CA LYS A 1003 59.41 -11.84 -56.47
C LYS A 1003 60.60 -12.08 -55.54
N GLN A 1004 60.43 -13.01 -54.60
CA GLN A 1004 61.45 -13.35 -53.62
C GLN A 1004 62.27 -14.57 -54.10
N LYS A 1005 63.53 -14.67 -53.67
CA LYS A 1005 64.30 -15.90 -53.89
C LYS A 1005 63.71 -17.05 -53.04
N ALA A 1006 63.78 -18.26 -53.55
CA ALA A 1006 63.46 -19.45 -52.77
C ALA A 1006 64.29 -19.50 -51.46
N GLY A 1007 63.68 -19.98 -50.39
CA GLY A 1007 64.28 -20.06 -49.05
C GLY A 1007 64.16 -18.78 -48.20
N VAL A 1008 63.76 -17.63 -48.77
CA VAL A 1008 63.49 -16.40 -47.98
C VAL A 1008 62.42 -16.68 -46.92
N VAL A 1009 62.66 -16.21 -45.69
CA VAL A 1009 61.68 -16.29 -44.60
C VAL A 1009 60.74 -15.09 -44.68
N VAL A 1010 59.45 -15.40 -44.76
CA VAL A 1010 58.31 -14.48 -44.63
C VAL A 1010 57.81 -14.61 -43.20
N LYS A 1011 57.85 -13.52 -42.42
CA LYS A 1011 57.22 -13.42 -41.10
C LYS A 1011 56.08 -12.42 -41.17
N VAL A 1012 54.89 -12.84 -40.73
CA VAL A 1012 53.68 -12.01 -40.66
C VAL A 1012 53.30 -11.87 -39.19
N VAL A 1013 52.95 -10.65 -38.78
CA VAL A 1013 52.45 -10.34 -37.45
C VAL A 1013 51.09 -9.67 -37.60
N ALA A 1014 50.05 -10.23 -37.00
CA ALA A 1014 48.74 -9.59 -36.89
C ALA A 1014 48.55 -9.03 -35.47
N THR A 1015 47.89 -7.89 -35.36
CA THR A 1015 47.62 -7.19 -34.11
C THR A 1015 46.20 -6.64 -34.15
N ASP A 1016 45.40 -6.93 -33.13
CA ASP A 1016 44.03 -6.44 -32.98
C ASP A 1016 43.98 -4.94 -32.55
N ALA A 1017 42.78 -4.47 -32.19
CA ALA A 1017 42.58 -3.10 -31.68
C ALA A 1017 43.08 -2.93 -30.23
N ALA A 1018 43.01 -3.98 -29.40
CA ALA A 1018 43.47 -4.01 -28.02
C ALA A 1018 45.00 -4.15 -27.88
N LYS A 1019 45.71 -4.30 -29.00
CA LYS A 1019 47.16 -4.48 -29.16
C LYS A 1019 47.67 -5.87 -28.78
N ASN A 1020 46.82 -6.89 -28.66
CA ASN A 1020 47.30 -8.27 -28.58
C ASN A 1020 47.76 -8.74 -29.98
N ALA A 1021 48.73 -9.66 -30.06
CA ALA A 1021 49.40 -9.95 -31.32
C ALA A 1021 49.79 -11.42 -31.51
N THR A 1022 49.65 -11.90 -32.76
CA THR A 1022 50.02 -13.24 -33.20
C THR A 1022 51.06 -13.17 -34.32
N THR A 1023 52.05 -14.06 -34.29
CA THR A 1023 53.13 -14.14 -35.28
C THR A 1023 53.14 -15.49 -35.99
N LYS A 1024 53.28 -15.50 -37.31
CA LYS A 1024 53.46 -16.72 -38.13
C LYS A 1024 54.58 -16.54 -39.14
N SER A 1025 55.36 -17.60 -39.39
CA SER A 1025 56.48 -17.56 -40.35
C SER A 1025 56.42 -18.73 -41.32
N ILE A 1026 56.73 -18.48 -42.60
CA ILE A 1026 56.82 -19.47 -43.68
C ILE A 1026 58.08 -19.23 -44.52
N LYS A 1027 58.51 -20.24 -45.29
CA LYS A 1027 59.59 -20.10 -46.28
C LYS A 1027 59.03 -20.03 -47.70
N VAL A 1028 59.64 -19.20 -48.54
CA VAL A 1028 59.34 -19.11 -49.98
C VAL A 1028 59.78 -20.40 -50.67
N LEU A 1029 58.85 -21.10 -51.32
CA LEU A 1029 59.15 -22.32 -52.07
C LEU A 1029 59.74 -22.02 -53.45
N ASP A 1030 60.58 -22.92 -53.94
CA ASP A 1030 61.03 -22.91 -55.33
C ASP A 1030 59.99 -23.57 -56.25
N LYS A 1031 59.49 -22.82 -57.23
CA LYS A 1031 58.64 -23.31 -58.32
C LYS A 1031 59.22 -22.98 -59.70
N THR A 1032 60.46 -22.50 -59.80
CA THR A 1032 61.08 -22.20 -61.09
C THR A 1032 61.75 -23.43 -61.67
N ALA A 1033 61.14 -23.97 -62.72
CA ALA A 1033 61.70 -25.08 -63.46
C ALA A 1033 63.05 -24.71 -64.12
N PRO A 1034 64.02 -25.64 -64.14
CA PRO A 1034 65.28 -25.44 -64.85
C PRO A 1034 65.13 -25.13 -66.33
N ALA A 1035 66.16 -24.47 -66.87
CA ALA A 1035 66.34 -24.32 -68.31
C ALA A 1035 66.38 -25.69 -69.03
N ILE A 1036 66.00 -25.68 -70.31
CA ILE A 1036 66.06 -26.89 -71.16
C ILE A 1036 67.51 -27.37 -71.23
N PRO A 1037 67.80 -28.66 -70.98
CA PRO A 1037 69.15 -29.18 -71.10
C PRO A 1037 69.68 -29.04 -72.53
N THR A 1038 70.92 -28.59 -72.67
CA THR A 1038 71.66 -28.77 -73.92
C THR A 1038 72.10 -30.23 -74.01
N VAL A 1039 72.24 -30.75 -75.23
CA VAL A 1039 72.59 -32.14 -75.49
C VAL A 1039 73.57 -32.14 -76.67
N LYS A 1040 74.78 -32.69 -76.48
CA LYS A 1040 75.74 -32.89 -77.58
C LYS A 1040 75.20 -33.97 -78.53
N THR A 1041 75.64 -33.94 -79.78
CA THR A 1041 75.19 -34.87 -80.83
C THR A 1041 75.30 -36.33 -80.39
N VAL A 1042 74.18 -37.06 -80.47
CA VAL A 1042 74.10 -38.49 -80.14
C VAL A 1042 74.18 -39.31 -81.44
N LYS A 1043 75.17 -40.20 -81.52
CA LYS A 1043 75.39 -41.15 -82.62
C LYS A 1043 75.00 -42.58 -82.21
N THR A 1044 74.90 -43.49 -83.17
CA THR A 1044 74.62 -44.92 -82.91
C THR A 1044 75.65 -45.57 -81.97
N THR A 1045 76.88 -45.07 -81.97
CA THR A 1045 77.98 -45.53 -81.10
C THR A 1045 77.99 -44.90 -79.71
N THR A 1046 77.18 -43.86 -79.45
CA THR A 1046 77.19 -43.12 -78.18
C THR A 1046 76.71 -43.96 -77.00
N THR A 1047 77.55 -44.09 -75.97
CA THR A 1047 77.24 -44.76 -74.69
C THR A 1047 77.05 -43.79 -73.52
N LYS A 1048 77.28 -42.48 -73.72
CA LYS A 1048 77.06 -41.43 -72.73
C LYS A 1048 76.42 -40.20 -73.37
N VAL A 1049 75.21 -39.84 -72.95
CA VAL A 1049 74.56 -38.59 -73.34
C VAL A 1049 75.15 -37.46 -72.49
N THR A 1050 75.81 -36.50 -73.12
CA THR A 1050 76.51 -35.40 -72.44
C THR A 1050 75.95 -34.06 -72.87
N GLY A 1051 76.01 -33.08 -71.97
CA GLY A 1051 75.54 -31.73 -72.24
C GLY A 1051 75.67 -30.83 -71.01
N THR A 1052 75.00 -29.68 -71.05
CA THR A 1052 74.90 -28.74 -69.94
C THR A 1052 73.45 -28.54 -69.49
N ALA A 1053 73.29 -28.26 -68.20
CA ALA A 1053 72.01 -28.03 -67.54
C ALA A 1053 72.24 -27.25 -66.23
N GLU A 1054 71.17 -26.99 -65.48
CA GLU A 1054 71.25 -26.34 -64.18
C GLU A 1054 72.07 -27.16 -63.16
N LYS A 1055 72.92 -26.48 -62.40
CA LYS A 1055 73.84 -27.10 -61.42
C LYS A 1055 73.06 -27.84 -60.34
N ASN A 1056 73.56 -29.00 -59.90
CA ASN A 1056 72.95 -29.85 -58.86
C ASN A 1056 71.58 -30.46 -59.20
N ALA A 1057 70.95 -30.07 -60.31
CA ALA A 1057 69.77 -30.72 -60.87
C ALA A 1057 70.07 -32.18 -61.28
N THR A 1058 69.03 -32.99 -61.48
CA THR A 1058 69.14 -34.36 -61.99
C THR A 1058 68.60 -34.44 -63.42
N VAL A 1059 69.43 -34.89 -64.35
CA VAL A 1059 69.08 -35.15 -65.76
C VAL A 1059 68.48 -36.53 -65.91
N TYR A 1060 67.41 -36.64 -66.68
CA TYR A 1060 66.73 -37.88 -67.04
C TYR A 1060 66.74 -38.04 -68.57
N VAL A 1061 67.04 -39.26 -69.05
CA VAL A 1061 67.04 -39.60 -70.49
C VAL A 1061 66.09 -40.75 -70.73
N TYR A 1062 65.21 -40.61 -71.71
CA TYR A 1062 64.19 -41.59 -72.11
C TYR A 1062 64.26 -41.89 -73.61
N ASN A 1063 63.76 -43.06 -74.01
CA ASN A 1063 63.38 -43.40 -75.38
C ASN A 1063 61.95 -43.95 -75.34
N GLY A 1064 60.99 -43.21 -75.91
CA GLY A 1064 59.56 -43.43 -75.65
C GLY A 1064 59.26 -43.32 -74.14
N LYS A 1065 58.54 -44.32 -73.60
CA LYS A 1065 58.26 -44.43 -72.15
C LYS A 1065 59.43 -45.03 -71.34
N THR A 1066 60.45 -45.59 -71.99
CA THR A 1066 61.54 -46.31 -71.32
C THR A 1066 62.63 -45.37 -70.84
N LYS A 1067 62.89 -45.35 -69.53
CA LYS A 1067 64.01 -44.60 -68.92
C LYS A 1067 65.33 -45.28 -69.31
N LEU A 1068 66.21 -44.55 -69.99
CA LEU A 1068 67.53 -45.04 -70.37
C LEU A 1068 68.61 -44.77 -69.31
N GLY A 1069 68.46 -43.70 -68.52
CA GLY A 1069 69.42 -43.35 -67.47
C GLY A 1069 69.11 -42.03 -66.78
N THR A 1070 69.85 -41.76 -65.70
CA THR A 1070 69.83 -40.50 -64.94
C THR A 1070 71.24 -40.14 -64.46
N ALA A 1071 71.54 -38.85 -64.31
CA ALA A 1071 72.77 -38.36 -63.67
C ALA A 1071 72.54 -36.98 -63.01
N LYS A 1072 73.27 -36.68 -61.93
CA LYS A 1072 73.32 -35.30 -61.41
C LYS A 1072 74.18 -34.41 -62.31
N VAL A 1073 73.78 -33.16 -62.44
CA VAL A 1073 74.57 -32.09 -63.06
C VAL A 1073 75.58 -31.59 -62.03
N ASN A 1074 76.85 -31.50 -62.42
CA ASN A 1074 77.91 -31.07 -61.50
C ASN A 1074 77.89 -29.56 -61.23
N ALA A 1075 78.70 -29.08 -60.29
CA ALA A 1075 78.82 -27.66 -59.93
C ALA A 1075 79.32 -26.75 -61.08
N LYS A 1076 79.85 -27.33 -62.18
CA LYS A 1076 80.23 -26.62 -63.41
C LYS A 1076 79.11 -26.59 -64.46
N GLY A 1077 77.92 -27.14 -64.17
CA GLY A 1077 76.76 -27.15 -65.06
C GLY A 1077 76.80 -28.25 -66.13
N SER A 1078 77.72 -29.21 -66.04
CA SER A 1078 77.88 -30.30 -67.01
C SER A 1078 77.33 -31.62 -66.48
N TYR A 1079 76.79 -32.46 -67.36
CA TYR A 1079 76.29 -33.80 -67.03
C TYR A 1079 76.77 -34.86 -68.03
N SER A 1080 76.72 -36.12 -67.59
CA SER A 1080 77.02 -37.31 -68.40
C SER A 1080 76.14 -38.46 -67.95
N VAL A 1081 75.13 -38.82 -68.74
CA VAL A 1081 74.22 -39.93 -68.47
C VAL A 1081 74.67 -41.15 -69.28
N SER A 1082 75.15 -42.20 -68.60
CA SER A 1082 75.45 -43.48 -69.24
C SER A 1082 74.18 -44.14 -69.78
N ILE A 1083 74.21 -44.59 -71.03
CA ILE A 1083 73.12 -45.30 -71.72
C ILE A 1083 73.66 -46.48 -72.54
N LYS A 1084 72.81 -47.47 -72.85
CA LYS A 1084 73.09 -48.45 -73.89
C LYS A 1084 73.03 -47.79 -75.27
N LYS A 1085 73.83 -48.25 -76.23
CA LYS A 1085 73.81 -47.81 -77.65
C LYS A 1085 72.37 -47.86 -78.21
N GLN A 1086 72.02 -46.90 -79.06
CA GLN A 1086 70.66 -46.72 -79.58
C GLN A 1086 70.63 -46.87 -81.11
N LYS A 1087 69.50 -47.34 -81.65
CA LYS A 1087 69.31 -47.48 -83.11
C LYS A 1087 69.27 -46.11 -83.80
N ASN A 1088 69.78 -46.03 -85.04
CA ASN A 1088 69.66 -44.83 -85.87
C ASN A 1088 68.18 -44.43 -86.03
N GLY A 1089 67.88 -43.13 -85.98
CA GLY A 1089 66.51 -42.61 -86.04
C GLY A 1089 65.72 -42.66 -84.72
N ALA A 1090 66.24 -43.29 -83.66
CA ALA A 1090 65.61 -43.26 -82.34
C ALA A 1090 65.53 -41.82 -81.81
N LYS A 1091 64.37 -41.45 -81.23
CA LYS A 1091 64.13 -40.13 -80.62
C LYS A 1091 64.32 -40.24 -79.10
N LEU A 1092 65.39 -39.62 -78.59
CA LEU A 1092 65.65 -39.56 -77.15
C LEU A 1092 65.05 -38.28 -76.59
N THR A 1093 64.36 -38.40 -75.45
CA THR A 1093 63.74 -37.29 -74.71
C THR A 1093 64.54 -37.05 -73.44
N ILE A 1094 65.08 -35.84 -73.28
CA ILE A 1094 65.94 -35.45 -72.16
C ILE A 1094 65.33 -34.26 -71.42
N TYR A 1095 65.14 -34.39 -70.11
CA TYR A 1095 64.72 -33.28 -69.25
C TYR A 1095 65.54 -33.28 -67.96
N VAL A 1096 65.46 -32.21 -67.18
CA VAL A 1096 66.10 -32.13 -65.86
C VAL A 1096 65.11 -31.74 -64.77
N LYS A 1097 65.37 -32.14 -63.53
CA LYS A 1097 64.65 -31.68 -62.34
C LYS A 1097 65.61 -31.04 -61.34
N ASP A 1098 65.26 -29.88 -60.80
CA ASP A 1098 66.02 -29.23 -59.71
C ASP A 1098 65.91 -30.01 -58.38
N SER A 1099 66.47 -29.44 -57.31
CA SER A 1099 66.37 -29.95 -55.94
C SER A 1099 64.99 -29.81 -55.29
N ALA A 1100 64.12 -28.93 -55.81
CA ALA A 1100 62.73 -28.77 -55.37
C ALA A 1100 61.74 -29.68 -56.14
N GLY A 1101 62.23 -30.39 -57.16
CA GLY A 1101 61.49 -31.31 -57.99
C GLY A 1101 60.85 -30.68 -59.25
N ASN A 1102 61.03 -29.39 -59.52
CA ASN A 1102 60.44 -28.77 -60.71
C ASN A 1102 61.16 -29.26 -61.98
N GLN A 1103 60.40 -29.54 -63.04
CA GLN A 1103 60.91 -30.19 -64.24
C GLN A 1103 61.04 -29.20 -65.41
N SER A 1104 62.19 -29.23 -66.08
CA SER A 1104 62.39 -28.49 -67.33
C SER A 1104 61.44 -28.95 -68.44
N LYS A 1105 61.23 -28.11 -69.46
CA LYS A 1105 60.77 -28.61 -70.77
C LYS A 1105 61.78 -29.64 -71.30
N SER A 1106 61.29 -30.63 -72.04
CA SER A 1106 62.14 -31.70 -72.60
C SER A 1106 62.82 -31.27 -73.90
N LYS A 1107 64.08 -31.68 -74.08
CA LYS A 1107 64.80 -31.64 -75.36
C LYS A 1107 64.70 -33.01 -76.03
N THR A 1108 64.19 -33.04 -77.25
CA THR A 1108 64.24 -34.25 -78.09
C THR A 1108 65.47 -34.20 -79.00
N VAL A 1109 66.21 -35.31 -79.11
CA VAL A 1109 67.32 -35.49 -80.06
C VAL A 1109 67.15 -36.80 -80.84
N THR A 1110 67.37 -36.75 -82.15
CA THR A 1110 67.38 -37.95 -83.00
C THR A 1110 68.79 -38.52 -83.06
N VAL A 1111 68.92 -39.82 -82.77
CA VAL A 1111 70.18 -40.56 -82.90
C VAL A 1111 70.57 -40.65 -84.37
N LYS A 1112 71.72 -40.08 -84.73
CA LYS A 1112 72.29 -40.14 -86.09
C LYS A 1112 73.25 -41.34 -86.21
N LYS A 1113 73.66 -41.71 -87.43
CA LYS A 1113 74.71 -42.74 -87.62
C LYS A 1113 76.01 -42.32 -86.91
#